data_AF-Q6FY07-F1
#
_entry.id   AF-Q6FY07-F1
#
_cell.length_a   1.000
_cell.length_b   1.000
_cell.length_c   1.000
_cell.angle_alpha   90.00
_cell.angle_beta   90.00
_cell.angle_gamma   90.00
#
_symmetry.space_group_name_H-M   'P 1'
#
loop_
_entity.id
_entity.type
_entity.pdbx_description
1 polymer ?
#
loop_
_entity_poly.entity_id
_entity_poly.type
_entity_poly.pdbx_seq_one_letter_code
_entity_poly.pdbx_strand_id
1 'polypeptide(L)'
;MEVSSIIEEYNNAKDNDFRYMTLKQPVLIRSIQKDFDKLMANLYLPVLTHNVDSELQQLVSFEVLPRAVLSLFDSQVEEYNSNGLMWAYIERYVFYPIIDSLESGNETITNLLVQSLRNILNILISNDLNIKSVTRNDQILSDNYQSKYQDEEFMKLVSFMLKESQKETTVAGLQGYQETIQKLIEVSYDGRLRFLSPKALKMCIESLHDYEDYNTSSEMLLNKVIENTDIAAVAQTQQYFSLSNLKFMSKNWYKFAECCSGIIPKLIDEITKETEKSDISKMLEIISNLKDYLLQGTITNEGHPKLPSDLSILLLDRVLNILTNIIPSIESRDVINKHHNNNDLVTTESDTDIVVEDIDQQAYLDELDAGMSSNYDEDLSFTVDFEGDDTSSNLLEVTEEELQDIDIYNRDYDVIVKHSLNILYDVFLAERTGVIQFGPHLATAREKLNCIKSKVSDSNLDSKTFSLFTHFFERLEDFDRKVFETYEVLSIEELKTEISTPIPERKGAVVFTLIEYLGKDQVSLEELQSIIELIDHLIDVRVTDGDNDKYLSGNDENLIAEALLPHLRMNKSFVHTFKAGNISKKVDNGATLRTMIYTTLSRLDITKHLLVCKVIECLLHYGIKDKQDLIRDIAQSILKKLLDEHYEEILALETTWYSKYLVPIIAESTLPTNNFLTAYPPFTFHTVDS
;
A
#
# COMPACT_ATOMS: atom_id res chain seq x y z
N MET A 1 -36.61 -27.27 4.39
CA MET A 1 -36.79 -28.71 4.73
C MET A 1 -36.04 -29.02 6.02
N GLU A 2 -36.46 -30.02 6.80
CA GLU A 2 -35.69 -30.45 7.99
C GLU A 2 -34.39 -31.15 7.58
N VAL A 3 -33.33 -30.99 8.38
CA VAL A 3 -31.99 -31.54 8.08
C VAL A 3 -32.00 -33.06 7.88
N SER A 4 -32.77 -33.80 8.66
CA SER A 4 -32.79 -35.26 8.52
C SER A 4 -33.43 -35.68 7.20
N SER A 5 -34.46 -34.96 6.75
CA SER A 5 -35.16 -35.24 5.50
C SER A 5 -34.29 -34.96 4.27
N ILE A 6 -33.50 -33.88 4.27
CA ILE A 6 -32.63 -33.57 3.12
C ILE A 6 -31.50 -34.57 2.96
N ILE A 7 -30.93 -35.04 4.07
CA ILE A 7 -29.91 -36.09 4.08
C ILE A 7 -30.51 -37.41 3.57
N GLU A 8 -31.71 -37.76 4.02
CA GLU A 8 -32.39 -38.99 3.58
C GLU A 8 -32.75 -38.95 2.09
N GLU A 9 -33.33 -37.85 1.61
CA GLU A 9 -33.65 -37.68 0.18
C GLU A 9 -32.40 -37.75 -0.70
N TYR A 10 -31.31 -37.10 -0.29
CA TYR A 10 -30.05 -37.13 -1.03
C TYR A 10 -29.46 -38.53 -1.12
N ASN A 11 -29.39 -39.25 0.00
CA ASN A 11 -28.80 -40.59 0.06
C ASN A 11 -29.65 -41.63 -0.68
N ASN A 12 -30.98 -41.46 -0.72
CA ASN A 12 -31.89 -42.35 -1.43
C ASN A 12 -31.97 -42.06 -2.93
N ALA A 13 -31.60 -40.86 -3.38
CA ALA A 13 -31.55 -40.50 -4.78
C ALA A 13 -30.41 -41.27 -5.49
N LYS A 14 -30.75 -42.00 -6.56
CA LYS A 14 -29.80 -42.71 -7.42
C LYS A 14 -29.31 -41.88 -8.61
N ASP A 15 -30.05 -40.83 -8.93
CA ASP A 15 -29.82 -39.95 -10.08
C ASP A 15 -29.22 -38.62 -9.60
N ASN A 16 -28.18 -38.18 -10.30
CA ASN A 16 -27.43 -36.97 -9.95
C ASN A 16 -28.27 -35.71 -10.16
N ASP A 17 -29.23 -35.70 -11.10
CA ASP A 17 -30.15 -34.57 -11.29
C ASP A 17 -31.04 -34.37 -10.06
N PHE A 18 -31.56 -35.47 -9.51
CA PHE A 18 -32.35 -35.42 -8.27
C PHE A 18 -31.49 -35.01 -7.07
N ARG A 19 -30.26 -35.52 -6.96
CA ARG A 19 -29.30 -35.09 -5.94
C ARG A 19 -28.99 -33.59 -6.04
N TYR A 20 -28.81 -33.08 -7.25
CA TYR A 20 -28.59 -31.67 -7.53
C TYR A 20 -29.79 -30.82 -7.09
N MET A 21 -31.01 -31.23 -7.45
CA MET A 21 -32.23 -30.54 -7.04
C MET A 21 -32.42 -30.56 -5.52
N THR A 22 -32.16 -31.69 -4.85
CA THR A 22 -32.24 -31.81 -3.40
C THR A 22 -31.27 -30.86 -2.71
N LEU A 23 -30.01 -30.78 -3.16
CA LEU A 23 -29.00 -29.87 -2.59
C LEU A 23 -29.37 -28.38 -2.70
N LYS A 24 -30.15 -27.98 -3.71
CA LYS A 24 -30.63 -26.59 -3.87
C LYS A 24 -31.81 -26.24 -2.98
N GLN A 25 -32.43 -27.19 -2.28
CA GLN A 25 -33.57 -26.90 -1.42
C GLN A 25 -33.14 -26.11 -0.17
N PRO A 26 -33.92 -25.11 0.28
CA PRO A 26 -33.61 -24.37 1.48
C PRO A 26 -33.72 -25.26 2.72
N VAL A 27 -32.68 -25.27 3.54
CA VAL A 27 -32.61 -26.06 4.78
C VAL A 27 -33.01 -25.19 5.97
N LEU A 28 -33.86 -25.74 6.85
CA LEU A 28 -34.24 -25.07 8.09
C LEU A 28 -33.30 -25.53 9.22
N ILE A 29 -32.45 -24.62 9.69
CA ILE A 29 -31.52 -24.87 10.79
C ILE A 29 -32.17 -24.38 12.09
N ARG A 30 -32.44 -25.29 13.04
CA ARG A 30 -33.04 -24.96 14.34
C ARG A 30 -32.01 -24.93 15.46
N SER A 31 -30.97 -25.75 15.37
CA SER A 31 -29.87 -25.80 16.33
C SER A 31 -28.54 -25.93 15.60
N ILE A 32 -27.71 -24.89 15.64
CA ILE A 32 -26.40 -24.88 14.95
C ILE A 32 -25.58 -26.13 15.31
N GLN A 33 -25.46 -26.42 16.60
CA GLN A 33 -24.69 -27.57 17.09
C GLN A 33 -25.18 -28.94 16.60
N LYS A 34 -26.50 -29.16 16.46
CA LYS A 34 -27.03 -30.48 16.07
C LYS A 34 -27.26 -30.61 14.58
N ASP A 35 -27.77 -29.54 13.98
CA ASP A 35 -28.24 -29.54 12.60
C ASP A 35 -27.07 -29.29 11.64
N PHE A 36 -26.19 -28.32 11.96
CA PHE A 36 -25.05 -28.01 11.10
C PHE A 36 -23.96 -29.09 11.17
N ASP A 37 -23.67 -29.61 12.36
CA ASP A 37 -22.78 -30.77 12.55
C ASP A 37 -23.24 -31.97 11.72
N LYS A 38 -24.56 -32.26 11.73
CA LYS A 38 -25.14 -33.31 10.90
C LYS A 38 -25.04 -33.03 9.41
N LEU A 39 -25.28 -31.79 8.97
CA LEU A 39 -25.17 -31.41 7.57
C LEU A 39 -23.74 -31.55 7.08
N MET A 40 -22.76 -31.07 7.85
CA MET A 40 -21.35 -31.17 7.50
C MET A 40 -20.90 -32.62 7.47
N ALA A 41 -21.16 -33.40 8.52
CA ALA A 41 -20.67 -34.77 8.62
C ALA A 41 -21.37 -35.74 7.64
N ASN A 42 -22.67 -35.56 7.36
CA ASN A 42 -23.45 -36.56 6.60
C ASN A 42 -23.88 -36.11 5.20
N LEU A 43 -23.65 -34.84 4.82
CA LEU A 43 -24.03 -34.32 3.51
C LEU A 43 -22.90 -33.56 2.84
N TYR A 44 -22.51 -32.40 3.38
CA TYR A 44 -21.61 -31.49 2.66
C TYR A 44 -20.18 -32.04 2.53
N LEU A 45 -19.54 -32.49 3.62
CA LEU A 45 -18.20 -33.07 3.51
C LEU A 45 -18.19 -34.34 2.68
N PRO A 46 -19.09 -35.33 2.88
CA PRO A 46 -19.14 -36.50 2.01
C PRO A 46 -19.30 -36.17 0.53
N VAL A 47 -20.05 -35.12 0.18
CA VAL A 47 -20.17 -34.67 -1.21
C VAL A 47 -18.84 -34.11 -1.72
N LEU A 48 -18.13 -33.33 -0.91
CA LEU A 48 -16.84 -32.74 -1.27
C LEU A 48 -15.70 -33.78 -1.33
N THR A 49 -15.71 -34.79 -0.46
CA THR A 49 -14.57 -35.72 -0.30
C THR A 49 -14.75 -37.09 -0.96
N HIS A 50 -15.99 -37.56 -1.11
CA HIS A 50 -16.27 -38.94 -1.55
C HIS A 50 -17.11 -39.04 -2.83
N ASN A 51 -17.74 -37.96 -3.27
CA ASN A 51 -18.52 -37.99 -4.50
C ASN A 51 -17.61 -37.97 -5.73
N VAL A 52 -18.00 -38.68 -6.79
CA VAL A 52 -17.25 -38.73 -8.06
C VAL A 52 -17.76 -37.66 -9.03
N ASP A 53 -18.97 -37.14 -8.81
CA ASP A 53 -19.58 -36.12 -9.66
C ASP A 53 -19.03 -34.71 -9.32
N SER A 54 -18.31 -34.12 -10.29
CA SER A 54 -17.70 -32.80 -10.16
C SER A 54 -18.71 -31.66 -10.15
N GLU A 55 -19.89 -31.82 -10.76
CA GLU A 55 -20.94 -30.77 -10.75
C GLU A 55 -21.58 -30.67 -9.37
N LEU A 56 -21.83 -31.81 -8.70
CA LEU A 56 -22.33 -31.83 -7.33
C LEU A 56 -21.30 -31.26 -6.34
N GLN A 57 -20.02 -31.58 -6.54
CA GLN A 57 -18.92 -31.00 -5.76
C GLN A 57 -18.85 -29.48 -5.92
N GLN A 58 -18.88 -28.98 -7.15
CA GLN A 58 -18.87 -27.53 -7.43
C GLN A 58 -20.13 -26.85 -6.88
N LEU A 59 -21.31 -27.44 -7.03
CA LEU A 59 -22.54 -26.90 -6.47
C LEU A 59 -22.41 -26.70 -4.94
N VAL A 60 -21.88 -27.71 -4.23
CA VAL A 60 -21.68 -27.60 -2.78
C VAL A 60 -20.63 -26.55 -2.43
N SER A 61 -19.48 -26.58 -3.10
CA SER A 61 -18.36 -25.68 -2.84
C SER A 61 -18.67 -24.21 -3.09
N PHE A 62 -19.38 -23.88 -4.17
CA PHE A 62 -19.60 -22.51 -4.62
C PHE A 62 -20.93 -21.91 -4.18
N GLU A 63 -21.99 -22.73 -4.05
CA GLU A 63 -23.34 -22.22 -3.85
C GLU A 63 -23.94 -22.68 -2.52
N VAL A 64 -24.01 -23.99 -2.28
CA VAL A 64 -24.82 -24.54 -1.19
C VAL A 64 -24.16 -24.31 0.18
N LEU A 65 -22.89 -24.67 0.33
CA LEU A 65 -22.20 -24.54 1.61
C LEU A 65 -22.01 -23.07 2.02
N PRO A 66 -21.54 -22.15 1.15
CA PRO A 66 -21.45 -20.73 1.50
C PRO A 66 -22.81 -20.13 1.90
N ARG A 67 -23.91 -20.46 1.20
CA ARG A 67 -25.26 -20.00 1.58
C ARG A 67 -25.74 -20.61 2.88
N ALA A 68 -25.44 -21.88 3.15
CA ALA A 68 -25.79 -22.51 4.41
C ALA A 68 -25.09 -21.79 5.59
N VAL A 69 -23.82 -21.43 5.44
CA VAL A 69 -23.08 -20.63 6.43
C VAL A 69 -23.70 -19.25 6.63
N LEU A 70 -24.05 -18.53 5.55
CA LEU A 70 -24.76 -17.24 5.65
C LEU A 70 -26.07 -17.37 6.41
N SER A 71 -26.86 -18.41 6.13
CA SER A 71 -28.18 -18.60 6.74
C SER A 71 -28.12 -18.75 8.26
N LEU A 72 -26.95 -19.10 8.81
CA LEU A 72 -26.75 -19.11 10.24
C LEU A 72 -26.92 -17.70 10.83
N PHE A 73 -26.51 -16.63 10.11
CA PHE A 73 -26.64 -15.23 10.55
C PHE A 73 -28.06 -14.67 10.38
N ASP A 74 -28.80 -15.16 9.39
CA ASP A 74 -30.20 -14.76 9.13
C ASP A 74 -31.21 -15.46 10.05
N SER A 75 -30.82 -16.59 10.65
CA SER A 75 -31.72 -17.39 11.45
C SER A 75 -32.19 -16.61 12.70
N GLN A 76 -33.50 -16.71 13.03
CA GLN A 76 -34.14 -16.11 14.22
C GLN A 76 -33.63 -16.67 15.56
N VAL A 77 -32.38 -17.12 15.63
CA VAL A 77 -31.76 -17.59 16.86
C VAL A 77 -31.18 -16.37 17.58
N GLU A 78 -32.09 -15.52 18.07
CA GLU A 78 -31.80 -14.32 18.87
C GLU A 78 -30.88 -14.62 20.07
N GLU A 79 -30.89 -15.87 20.56
CA GLU A 79 -30.10 -16.35 21.70
C GLU A 79 -28.59 -16.46 21.42
N TYR A 80 -28.16 -16.59 20.15
CA TYR A 80 -26.74 -16.75 19.81
C TYR A 80 -26.10 -15.49 19.21
N ASN A 81 -26.86 -14.70 18.45
CA ASN A 81 -26.39 -13.39 17.96
C ASN A 81 -26.11 -12.40 19.09
N SER A 82 -26.71 -12.61 20.27
CA SER A 82 -26.52 -11.76 21.45
C SER A 82 -25.26 -12.05 22.28
N ASN A 83 -24.55 -13.16 22.05
CA ASN A 83 -23.50 -13.67 22.96
C ASN A 83 -22.08 -13.80 22.35
N GLY A 84 -21.79 -13.28 21.15
CA GLY A 84 -20.43 -13.44 20.57
C GLY A 84 -20.13 -14.82 19.98
N LEU A 85 -20.92 -15.85 20.30
CA LEU A 85 -20.59 -17.27 20.10
C LEU A 85 -20.70 -17.77 18.66
N MET A 86 -21.27 -16.97 17.77
CA MET A 86 -21.52 -17.35 16.38
C MET A 86 -20.25 -17.80 15.66
N TRP A 87 -19.16 -17.09 15.89
CA TRP A 87 -17.86 -17.39 15.28
C TRP A 87 -17.22 -18.65 15.82
N ALA A 88 -17.29 -18.87 17.13
CA ALA A 88 -16.84 -20.12 17.73
C ALA A 88 -17.60 -21.34 17.15
N TYR A 89 -18.85 -21.16 16.73
CA TYR A 89 -19.61 -22.20 16.05
C TYR A 89 -19.22 -22.39 14.58
N ILE A 90 -18.92 -21.32 13.85
CA ILE A 90 -18.41 -21.42 12.47
C ILE A 90 -17.05 -22.10 12.48
N GLU A 91 -16.13 -21.67 13.35
CA GLU A 91 -14.84 -22.34 13.53
C GLU A 91 -15.03 -23.82 13.86
N ARG A 92 -15.88 -24.12 14.84
CA ARG A 92 -16.08 -25.48 15.33
C ARG A 92 -16.75 -26.43 14.34
N TYR A 93 -17.81 -25.99 13.69
CA TYR A 93 -18.68 -26.85 12.89
C TYR A 93 -18.50 -26.66 11.38
N VAL A 94 -17.80 -25.63 10.94
CA VAL A 94 -17.50 -25.39 9.52
C VAL A 94 -16.02 -25.56 9.24
N PHE A 95 -15.15 -24.79 9.92
CA PHE A 95 -13.74 -24.74 9.57
C PHE A 95 -13.00 -26.02 10.00
N TYR A 96 -13.09 -26.46 11.26
CA TYR A 96 -12.41 -27.69 11.69
C TYR A 96 -12.78 -28.93 10.89
N PRO A 97 -14.06 -29.21 10.60
CA PRO A 97 -14.38 -30.38 9.80
C PRO A 97 -13.78 -30.34 8.38
N ILE A 98 -13.65 -29.15 7.78
CA ILE A 98 -12.95 -28.99 6.49
C ILE A 98 -11.45 -29.25 6.67
N ILE A 99 -10.83 -28.73 7.73
CA ILE A 99 -9.40 -28.90 8.03
C ILE A 99 -9.04 -30.36 8.32
N ASP A 100 -9.81 -31.04 9.17
CA ASP A 100 -9.62 -32.46 9.48
C ASP A 100 -9.72 -33.31 8.20
N SER A 101 -10.54 -32.86 7.24
CA SER A 101 -10.65 -33.49 5.92
C SER A 101 -9.46 -33.16 5.00
N LEU A 102 -8.81 -32.00 5.16
CA LEU A 102 -7.55 -31.68 4.46
C LEU A 102 -6.41 -32.59 4.94
N GLU A 103 -6.31 -32.89 6.24
CA GLU A 103 -5.27 -33.77 6.80
C GLU A 103 -5.33 -35.21 6.27
N SER A 104 -6.52 -35.66 5.87
CA SER A 104 -6.80 -37.03 5.44
C SER A 104 -6.98 -37.19 3.93
N GLY A 105 -6.95 -36.08 3.17
CA GLY A 105 -7.32 -36.02 1.76
C GLY A 105 -6.18 -36.34 0.78
N ASN A 106 -6.55 -36.75 -0.43
CA ASN A 106 -5.65 -36.71 -1.59
C ASN A 106 -5.60 -35.29 -2.17
N GLU A 107 -4.54 -34.96 -2.93
CA GLU A 107 -4.26 -33.62 -3.48
C GLU A 107 -5.47 -32.96 -4.18
N THR A 108 -6.21 -33.70 -5.00
CA THR A 108 -7.38 -33.18 -5.74
C THR A 108 -8.55 -32.79 -4.82
N ILE A 109 -8.78 -33.59 -3.77
CA ILE A 109 -9.80 -33.30 -2.75
C ILE A 109 -9.36 -32.09 -1.93
N THR A 110 -8.07 -31.99 -1.67
CA THR A 110 -7.46 -30.91 -0.89
C THR A 110 -7.71 -29.55 -1.55
N ASN A 111 -7.45 -29.42 -2.85
CA ASN A 111 -7.72 -28.18 -3.60
C ASN A 111 -9.20 -27.77 -3.60
N LEU A 112 -10.12 -28.73 -3.73
CA LEU A 112 -11.57 -28.45 -3.66
C LEU A 112 -12.00 -27.99 -2.27
N LEU A 113 -11.44 -28.59 -1.21
CA LEU A 113 -11.72 -28.20 0.18
C LEU A 113 -11.19 -26.80 0.49
N VAL A 114 -9.97 -26.47 0.05
CA VAL A 114 -9.40 -25.11 0.14
C VAL A 114 -10.28 -24.10 -0.60
N GLN A 115 -10.71 -24.44 -1.82
CA GLN A 115 -11.62 -23.59 -2.59
C GLN A 115 -12.97 -23.38 -1.91
N SER A 116 -13.51 -24.44 -1.30
CA SER A 116 -14.76 -24.37 -0.53
C SER A 116 -14.62 -23.43 0.66
N LEU A 117 -13.52 -23.55 1.43
CA LEU A 117 -13.20 -22.64 2.53
C LEU A 117 -13.07 -21.20 2.04
N ARG A 118 -12.36 -20.97 0.93
CA ARG A 118 -12.23 -19.65 0.31
C ARG A 118 -13.58 -19.03 -0.06
N ASN A 119 -14.50 -19.81 -0.62
CA ASN A 119 -15.84 -19.35 -0.98
C ASN A 119 -16.68 -18.98 0.24
N ILE A 120 -16.56 -19.75 1.33
CA ILE A 120 -17.18 -19.41 2.62
C ILE A 120 -16.61 -18.11 3.15
N LEU A 121 -15.28 -17.94 3.16
CA LEU A 121 -14.66 -16.70 3.64
C LEU A 121 -15.07 -15.49 2.77
N ASN A 122 -15.13 -15.66 1.45
CA ASN A 122 -15.61 -14.63 0.51
C ASN A 122 -17.02 -14.15 0.84
N ILE A 123 -17.92 -15.09 1.12
CA ILE A 123 -19.31 -14.73 1.38
C ILE A 123 -19.47 -14.02 2.74
N LEU A 124 -18.65 -14.38 3.73
CA LEU A 124 -18.60 -13.72 5.04
C LEU A 124 -18.08 -12.28 4.90
N ILE A 125 -16.98 -12.08 4.16
CA ILE A 125 -16.41 -10.74 3.90
C ILE A 125 -17.40 -9.87 3.11
N SER A 126 -18.00 -10.41 2.04
CA SER A 126 -18.88 -9.63 1.15
C SER A 126 -20.17 -9.14 1.82
N ASN A 127 -20.62 -9.82 2.87
CA ASN A 127 -21.79 -9.42 3.66
C ASN A 127 -21.40 -8.59 4.90
N ASP A 128 -20.14 -8.16 4.99
CA ASP A 128 -19.58 -7.45 6.15
C ASP A 128 -19.79 -8.19 7.48
N LEU A 129 -19.98 -9.52 7.40
CA LEU A 129 -20.17 -10.41 8.54
C LEU A 129 -18.85 -10.77 9.20
N ASN A 130 -17.84 -9.89 9.14
CA ASN A 130 -16.63 -10.05 9.93
C ASN A 130 -17.02 -10.06 11.42
N ILE A 131 -16.16 -10.61 12.29
CA ILE A 131 -16.38 -10.63 13.76
C ILE A 131 -16.65 -9.20 14.34
N LYS A 132 -16.45 -8.14 13.55
CA LYS A 132 -16.89 -6.74 13.74
C LYS A 132 -18.25 -6.54 14.42
N SER A 133 -19.24 -7.41 14.22
CA SER A 133 -20.63 -7.16 14.68
C SER A 133 -20.93 -7.66 16.09
N VAL A 134 -20.19 -8.64 16.63
CA VAL A 134 -20.62 -9.34 17.85
C VAL A 134 -19.91 -8.86 19.12
N THR A 135 -18.75 -8.20 19.00
CA THR A 135 -18.08 -7.56 20.15
C THR A 135 -18.65 -6.18 20.51
N ARG A 136 -19.62 -5.66 19.75
CA ARG A 136 -20.21 -4.32 19.97
C ARG A 136 -20.97 -4.15 21.29
N ASN A 137 -21.33 -5.23 21.99
CA ASN A 137 -22.07 -5.16 23.27
C ASN A 137 -21.36 -5.78 24.49
N ASP A 138 -20.27 -6.53 24.32
CA ASP A 138 -19.71 -7.37 25.38
C ASP A 138 -18.42 -6.81 26.01
N GLN A 139 -18.46 -5.56 26.47
CA GLN A 139 -17.49 -5.05 27.46
C GLN A 139 -17.61 -5.74 28.84
N ILE A 140 -18.52 -6.71 29.01
CA ILE A 140 -18.85 -7.30 30.31
C ILE A 140 -18.47 -8.80 30.39
N LEU A 141 -18.16 -9.48 29.27
CA LEU A 141 -17.87 -10.92 29.28
C LEU A 141 -16.46 -11.25 28.76
N SER A 142 -15.53 -11.16 29.70
CA SER A 142 -14.38 -12.06 29.88
C SER A 142 -13.02 -11.66 29.30
N ASP A 143 -12.29 -10.87 30.08
CA ASP A 143 -10.82 -10.78 30.12
C ASP A 143 -10.09 -12.14 30.35
N ASN A 144 -10.79 -13.29 30.35
CA ASN A 144 -10.17 -14.57 30.75
C ASN A 144 -10.61 -15.82 29.99
N TYR A 145 -11.61 -15.80 29.09
CA TYR A 145 -12.07 -17.04 28.45
C TYR A 145 -12.26 -17.01 26.94
N GLN A 146 -12.58 -15.86 26.32
CA GLN A 146 -12.84 -15.83 24.87
C GLN A 146 -11.62 -15.45 24.00
N SER A 147 -10.80 -14.47 24.39
CA SER A 147 -9.67 -14.04 23.54
C SER A 147 -8.55 -15.08 23.44
N LYS A 148 -8.18 -15.70 24.56
CA LYS A 148 -7.01 -16.61 24.63
C LYS A 148 -7.23 -17.95 23.94
N TYR A 149 -8.47 -18.46 23.94
CA TYR A 149 -8.81 -19.75 23.32
C TYR A 149 -9.03 -19.61 21.81
N GLN A 150 -9.63 -18.50 21.34
CA GLN A 150 -9.85 -18.27 19.91
C GLN A 150 -8.52 -18.06 19.15
N ASP A 151 -7.59 -17.30 19.72
CA ASP A 151 -6.31 -17.03 19.05
C ASP A 151 -5.47 -18.31 18.86
N GLU A 152 -5.40 -19.20 19.85
CA GLU A 152 -4.56 -20.40 19.74
C GLU A 152 -5.13 -21.42 18.75
N GLU A 153 -6.45 -21.55 18.71
CA GLU A 153 -7.18 -22.47 17.84
C GLU A 153 -7.23 -21.97 16.39
N PHE A 154 -7.53 -20.70 16.20
CA PHE A 154 -7.43 -20.03 14.90
C PHE A 154 -6.01 -20.10 14.34
N MET A 155 -5.00 -19.89 15.20
CA MET A 155 -3.62 -19.95 14.74
C MET A 155 -3.17 -21.35 14.37
N LYS A 156 -3.72 -22.41 14.97
CA LYS A 156 -3.48 -23.78 14.48
C LYS A 156 -3.99 -23.93 13.05
N LEU A 157 -5.16 -23.36 12.73
CA LEU A 157 -5.72 -23.40 11.38
C LEU A 157 -4.83 -22.63 10.37
N VAL A 158 -4.41 -21.40 10.68
CA VAL A 158 -3.50 -20.64 9.80
C VAL A 158 -2.18 -21.39 9.62
N SER A 159 -1.62 -21.92 10.70
CA SER A 159 -0.36 -22.68 10.68
C SER A 159 -0.47 -23.95 9.85
N PHE A 160 -1.59 -24.65 9.95
CA PHE A 160 -1.88 -25.82 9.14
C PHE A 160 -1.93 -25.47 7.65
N MET A 161 -2.69 -24.44 7.29
CA MET A 161 -2.81 -23.98 5.90
C MET A 161 -1.47 -23.53 5.33
N LEU A 162 -0.65 -22.83 6.12
CA LEU A 162 0.71 -22.46 5.72
C LEU A 162 1.57 -23.71 5.48
N LYS A 163 1.55 -24.68 6.39
CA LYS A 163 2.31 -25.93 6.24
C LYS A 163 1.86 -26.76 5.03
N GLU A 164 0.57 -26.84 4.75
CA GLU A 164 0.07 -27.54 3.55
C GLU A 164 0.43 -26.79 2.26
N SER A 165 0.42 -25.45 2.29
CA SER A 165 0.85 -24.64 1.15
C SER A 165 2.32 -24.89 0.75
N GLN A 166 3.18 -25.24 1.71
CA GLN A 166 4.58 -25.61 1.46
C GLN A 166 4.74 -26.97 0.76
N LYS A 167 3.73 -27.84 0.82
CA LYS A 167 3.75 -29.14 0.12
C LYS A 167 3.21 -29.04 -1.31
N GLU A 168 2.51 -27.95 -1.63
CA GLU A 168 1.89 -27.74 -2.92
C GLU A 168 2.95 -27.40 -3.97
N THR A 169 2.95 -28.17 -5.07
CA THR A 169 3.95 -28.02 -6.13
C THR A 169 3.42 -27.21 -7.31
N THR A 170 2.11 -27.01 -7.40
CA THR A 170 1.49 -26.24 -8.46
C THR A 170 1.36 -24.77 -8.08
N VAL A 171 1.71 -23.87 -9.00
CA VAL A 171 1.57 -22.41 -8.81
C VAL A 171 0.11 -22.04 -8.50
N ALA A 172 -0.84 -22.64 -9.21
CA ALA A 172 -2.28 -22.38 -9.03
C ALA A 172 -2.79 -22.87 -7.67
N GLY A 173 -2.32 -24.03 -7.19
CA GLY A 173 -2.63 -24.54 -5.85
C GLY A 173 -2.10 -23.60 -4.79
N LEU A 174 -0.81 -23.24 -4.85
CA LEU A 174 -0.16 -22.35 -3.90
C LEU A 174 -0.88 -21.00 -3.78
N GLN A 175 -1.25 -20.40 -4.91
CA GLN A 175 -2.05 -19.17 -4.93
C GLN A 175 -3.40 -19.36 -4.23
N GLY A 176 -4.08 -20.49 -4.46
CA GLY A 176 -5.34 -20.84 -3.79
C GLY A 176 -5.21 -20.88 -2.27
N TYR A 177 -4.14 -21.47 -1.75
CA TYR A 177 -3.84 -21.46 -0.31
C TYR A 177 -3.59 -20.05 0.22
N GLN A 178 -2.73 -19.28 -0.44
CA GLN A 178 -2.35 -17.94 0.01
C GLN A 178 -3.55 -16.99 0.04
N GLU A 179 -4.40 -17.01 -0.98
CA GLU A 179 -5.65 -16.23 -0.99
C GLU A 179 -6.61 -16.66 0.13
N THR A 180 -6.68 -17.96 0.42
CA THR A 180 -7.53 -18.49 1.49
C THR A 180 -7.02 -18.05 2.85
N ILE A 181 -5.71 -18.10 3.09
CA ILE A 181 -5.07 -17.63 4.33
C ILE A 181 -5.29 -16.13 4.49
N GLN A 182 -5.12 -15.35 3.42
CA GLN A 182 -5.35 -13.89 3.44
C GLN A 182 -6.77 -13.55 3.91
N LYS A 183 -7.78 -14.21 3.33
CA LYS A 183 -9.19 -14.01 3.69
C LYS A 183 -9.49 -14.49 5.10
N LEU A 184 -8.87 -15.58 5.51
CA LEU A 184 -9.01 -16.12 6.84
C LEU A 184 -8.48 -15.14 7.89
N ILE A 185 -7.32 -14.52 7.63
CA ILE A 185 -6.76 -13.45 8.47
C ILE A 185 -7.71 -12.24 8.49
N GLU A 186 -8.22 -11.78 7.35
CA GLU A 186 -9.11 -10.61 7.24
C GLU A 186 -10.45 -10.76 7.96
N VAL A 187 -10.99 -11.98 7.97
CA VAL A 187 -12.22 -12.29 8.72
C VAL A 187 -11.96 -12.28 10.23
N SER A 188 -10.76 -12.70 10.62
CA SER A 188 -10.43 -13.04 12.01
C SER A 188 -9.78 -11.89 12.77
N TYR A 189 -8.99 -11.09 12.07
CA TYR A 189 -8.33 -9.88 12.55
C TYR A 189 -8.72 -8.72 11.65
N ASP A 190 -9.12 -7.60 12.25
CA ASP A 190 -9.62 -6.44 11.51
C ASP A 190 -8.70 -5.22 11.60
N GLY A 191 -7.54 -5.37 12.28
CA GLY A 191 -6.51 -4.33 12.41
C GLY A 191 -6.95 -3.09 13.20
N ARG A 192 -8.21 -3.02 13.66
CA ARG A 192 -8.75 -1.88 14.41
C ARG A 192 -9.12 -2.25 15.84
N LEU A 193 -9.80 -3.39 16.00
CA LEU A 193 -10.25 -3.91 17.29
C LEU A 193 -9.52 -5.20 17.66
N ARG A 194 -9.06 -5.98 16.67
CA ARG A 194 -8.36 -7.25 16.88
C ARG A 194 -7.12 -7.33 15.99
N PHE A 195 -6.02 -7.72 16.63
CA PHE A 195 -4.68 -7.75 16.04
C PHE A 195 -4.09 -9.14 16.12
N LEU A 196 -3.31 -9.50 15.11
CA LEU A 196 -2.54 -10.75 15.11
C LEU A 196 -1.56 -10.78 16.28
N SER A 197 -1.53 -11.89 17.01
CA SER A 197 -0.55 -12.08 18.09
C SER A 197 0.89 -12.14 17.56
N PRO A 198 1.91 -11.77 18.36
CA PRO A 198 3.31 -11.88 17.94
C PRO A 198 3.71 -13.30 17.52
N LYS A 199 3.15 -14.33 18.18
CA LYS A 199 3.38 -15.73 17.83
C LYS A 199 2.80 -16.06 16.45
N ALA A 200 1.61 -15.52 16.14
CA ALA A 200 0.98 -15.69 14.84
C ALA A 200 1.78 -15.05 13.73
N LEU A 201 2.14 -13.79 13.92
CA LEU A 201 2.94 -13.03 12.96
C LEU A 201 4.26 -13.74 12.68
N LYS A 202 4.96 -14.20 13.73
CA LYS A 202 6.19 -14.97 13.60
C LYS A 202 6.00 -16.19 12.68
N MET A 203 4.96 -16.99 12.90
CA MET A 203 4.72 -18.20 12.10
C MET A 203 4.46 -17.85 10.63
N CYS A 204 3.68 -16.79 10.36
CA CYS A 204 3.48 -16.31 8.99
C CYS A 204 4.79 -15.91 8.31
N ILE A 205 5.66 -15.18 9.03
CA ILE A 205 6.95 -14.72 8.49
C ILE A 205 7.89 -15.88 8.24
N GLU A 206 8.02 -16.82 9.19
CA GLU A 206 8.88 -18.00 9.04
C GLU A 206 8.42 -18.86 7.85
N SER A 207 7.12 -19.05 7.66
CA SER A 207 6.57 -19.80 6.51
C SER A 207 6.78 -19.11 5.17
N LEU A 208 6.91 -17.78 5.15
CA LEU A 208 7.18 -17.01 3.94
C LEU A 208 8.68 -16.90 3.64
N HIS A 209 9.55 -17.18 4.62
CA HIS A 209 11.00 -17.00 4.49
C HIS A 209 11.64 -18.01 3.51
N ASP A 210 11.03 -19.18 3.34
CA ASP A 210 11.57 -20.30 2.52
C ASP A 210 11.37 -20.12 1.00
N TYR A 211 10.72 -19.03 0.55
CA TYR A 211 10.52 -18.74 -0.86
C TYR A 211 11.53 -17.69 -1.33
N GLU A 212 12.66 -18.12 -1.90
CA GLU A 212 13.70 -17.22 -2.45
C GLU A 212 13.14 -16.28 -3.52
N ASP A 213 12.16 -16.75 -4.30
CA ASP A 213 11.37 -15.96 -5.23
C ASP A 213 9.98 -15.67 -4.64
N TYR A 214 9.81 -14.48 -4.04
CA TYR A 214 8.48 -14.01 -3.65
C TYR A 214 7.61 -13.88 -4.88
N ASN A 215 6.65 -14.79 -5.04
CA ASN A 215 5.54 -14.58 -5.96
C ASN A 215 4.66 -13.41 -5.43
N THR A 216 3.94 -12.72 -6.33
CA THR A 216 3.06 -11.58 -6.00
C THR A 216 2.09 -11.92 -4.85
N SER A 217 1.66 -13.18 -4.77
CA SER A 217 0.72 -13.67 -3.77
C SER A 217 1.33 -13.74 -2.35
N SER A 218 2.62 -14.08 -2.22
CA SER A 218 3.36 -14.07 -0.94
C SER A 218 3.56 -12.64 -0.43
N GLU A 219 3.85 -11.70 -1.33
CA GLU A 219 3.90 -10.27 -1.01
C GLU A 219 2.53 -9.77 -0.52
N MET A 220 1.44 -10.12 -1.22
CA MET A 220 0.09 -9.73 -0.82
C MET A 220 -0.30 -10.30 0.55
N LEU A 221 0.07 -11.56 0.81
CA LEU A 221 -0.17 -12.19 2.11
C LEU A 221 0.61 -11.48 3.22
N LEU A 222 1.90 -11.22 3.02
CA LEU A 222 2.73 -10.52 4.01
C LEU A 222 2.20 -9.12 4.30
N ASN A 223 1.84 -8.35 3.27
CA ASN A 223 1.25 -7.03 3.44
C ASN A 223 -0.06 -7.10 4.23
N LYS A 224 -0.95 -8.06 3.91
CA LYS A 224 -2.20 -8.22 4.64
C LYS A 224 -1.98 -8.65 6.10
N VAL A 225 -1.03 -9.54 6.35
CA VAL A 225 -0.63 -9.95 7.71
C VAL A 225 -0.20 -8.72 8.50
N ILE A 226 0.67 -7.87 7.94
CA ILE A 226 1.18 -6.67 8.61
C ILE A 226 0.08 -5.61 8.81
N GLU A 227 -0.80 -5.40 7.83
CA GLU A 227 -1.96 -4.51 7.97
C GLU A 227 -2.85 -4.89 9.17
N ASN A 228 -2.99 -6.19 9.44
CA ASN A 228 -3.82 -6.73 10.52
C ASN A 228 -3.04 -7.01 11.82
N THR A 229 -1.78 -6.56 11.92
CA THR A 229 -0.96 -6.70 13.12
C THR A 229 -0.77 -5.35 13.81
N ASP A 230 -0.62 -5.35 15.13
CA ASP A 230 -0.28 -4.15 15.89
C ASP A 230 1.22 -3.83 15.81
N ILE A 231 1.58 -2.58 16.08
CA ILE A 231 2.97 -2.09 15.99
C ILE A 231 3.89 -2.84 16.98
N ALA A 232 3.38 -3.19 18.17
CA ALA A 232 4.19 -3.83 19.21
C ALA A 232 4.52 -5.29 18.87
N ALA A 233 3.59 -6.05 18.29
CA ALA A 233 3.82 -7.42 17.82
C ALA A 233 4.78 -7.44 16.64
N VAL A 234 4.67 -6.46 15.73
CA VAL A 234 5.67 -6.24 14.69
C VAL A 234 7.05 -6.00 15.33
N ALA A 235 7.15 -5.15 16.35
CA ALA A 235 8.41 -4.91 17.06
C ALA A 235 8.97 -6.15 17.77
N GLN A 236 8.13 -6.98 18.38
CA GLN A 236 8.55 -8.22 19.02
C GLN A 236 9.06 -9.27 18.03
N THR A 237 8.59 -9.24 16.79
CA THR A 237 8.97 -10.20 15.74
C THR A 237 10.09 -9.69 14.83
N GLN A 238 10.61 -8.48 15.05
CA GLN A 238 11.61 -7.85 14.17
C GLN A 238 12.86 -8.70 13.88
N GLN A 239 13.25 -9.55 14.82
CA GLN A 239 14.43 -10.42 14.68
C GLN A 239 14.26 -11.53 13.64
N TYR A 240 13.03 -11.78 13.19
CA TYR A 240 12.69 -12.80 12.19
C TYR A 240 12.56 -12.21 10.77
N PHE A 241 12.69 -10.89 10.61
CA PHE A 241 12.54 -10.27 9.31
C PHE A 241 13.82 -10.45 8.49
N SER A 242 13.69 -11.12 7.35
CA SER A 242 14.70 -11.13 6.29
C SER A 242 14.72 -9.81 5.53
N LEU A 243 15.78 -9.55 4.75
CA LEU A 243 15.86 -8.34 3.92
C LEU A 243 14.72 -8.28 2.89
N SER A 244 14.35 -9.42 2.30
CA SER A 244 13.20 -9.52 1.39
C SER A 244 11.88 -9.21 2.10
N ASN A 245 11.65 -9.77 3.30
CA ASN A 245 10.49 -9.43 4.12
C ASN A 245 10.42 -7.92 4.39
N LEU A 246 11.53 -7.33 4.86
CA LEU A 246 11.62 -5.90 5.13
C LEU A 246 11.30 -5.04 3.92
N LYS A 247 11.76 -5.42 2.72
CA LYS A 247 11.45 -4.71 1.47
C LYS A 247 9.94 -4.59 1.25
N PHE A 248 9.21 -5.69 1.33
CA PHE A 248 7.76 -5.66 1.11
C PHE A 248 7.04 -4.94 2.25
N MET A 249 7.41 -5.27 3.48
CA MET A 249 6.82 -4.75 4.70
C MET A 249 7.01 -3.24 4.86
N SER A 250 8.14 -2.69 4.38
CA SER A 250 8.45 -1.26 4.45
C SER A 250 7.45 -0.35 3.74
N LYS A 251 6.64 -0.87 2.81
CA LYS A 251 5.51 -0.14 2.20
C LYS A 251 4.45 0.26 3.23
N ASN A 252 4.30 -0.53 4.29
CA ASN A 252 3.44 -0.27 5.43
C ASN A 252 4.24 0.30 6.61
N TRP A 253 5.13 1.28 6.34
CA TRP A 253 6.12 1.79 7.30
C TRP A 253 5.55 2.19 8.66
N TYR A 254 4.30 2.66 8.71
CA TYR A 254 3.62 3.08 9.93
C TYR A 254 3.49 1.92 10.93
N LYS A 255 3.40 0.67 10.47
CA LYS A 255 3.42 -0.52 11.34
C LYS A 255 4.81 -0.82 11.95
N PHE A 256 5.87 -0.21 11.44
CA PHE A 256 7.27 -0.44 11.84
C PHE A 256 7.87 0.70 12.66
N ALA A 257 7.10 1.73 12.99
CA ALA A 257 7.65 2.96 13.55
C ALA A 257 8.50 2.74 14.83
N GLU A 258 8.18 1.75 15.65
CA GLU A 258 8.99 1.36 16.83
C GLU A 258 10.30 0.65 16.43
N CYS A 259 10.25 -0.20 15.41
CA CYS A 259 11.39 -0.99 14.91
C CYS A 259 12.38 -0.16 14.10
N CYS A 260 11.90 0.88 13.41
CA CYS A 260 12.69 1.71 12.51
C CYS A 260 13.97 2.25 13.15
N SER A 261 13.90 2.64 14.43
CA SER A 261 15.06 3.13 15.19
C SER A 261 16.21 2.11 15.29
N GLY A 262 15.90 0.81 15.28
CA GLY A 262 16.88 -0.28 15.32
C GLY A 262 17.24 -0.85 13.94
N ILE A 263 16.31 -0.80 12.98
CA ILE A 263 16.51 -1.33 11.61
C ILE A 263 17.34 -0.37 10.77
N ILE A 264 17.04 0.93 10.80
CA ILE A 264 17.62 1.93 9.89
C ILE A 264 19.14 2.06 10.06
N PRO A 265 19.70 2.16 11.29
CA PRO A 265 21.16 2.23 11.45
C PRO A 265 21.87 1.00 10.89
N LYS A 266 21.28 -0.20 11.05
CA LYS A 266 21.84 -1.45 10.52
C LYS A 266 21.85 -1.45 8.99
N LEU A 267 20.74 -1.05 8.36
CA LEU A 267 20.66 -0.93 6.91
C LEU A 267 21.70 0.05 6.36
N ILE A 268 21.84 1.23 6.98
CA ILE A 268 22.84 2.23 6.57
C ILE A 268 24.27 1.68 6.67
N ASP A 269 24.57 0.92 7.73
CA ASP A 269 25.88 0.29 7.91
C ASP A 269 26.14 -0.84 6.91
N GLU A 270 25.13 -1.65 6.60
CA GLU A 270 25.22 -2.82 5.71
C GLU A 270 25.33 -2.45 4.23
N ILE A 271 24.69 -1.35 3.80
CA ILE A 271 24.76 -0.82 2.43
C ILE A 271 26.20 -0.67 1.89
N THR A 272 27.18 -0.49 2.78
CA THR A 272 28.59 -0.34 2.39
C THR A 272 29.46 -1.58 2.54
N LYS A 273 28.95 -2.60 3.23
CA LYS A 273 29.66 -3.86 3.47
C LYS A 273 29.25 -4.92 2.45
N GLU A 274 28.01 -4.84 1.95
CA GLU A 274 27.49 -5.82 1.02
C GLU A 274 28.15 -5.74 -0.35
N THR A 275 28.43 -6.91 -0.90
CA THR A 275 29.00 -7.07 -2.24
C THR A 275 27.92 -7.41 -3.29
N GLU A 276 26.76 -7.89 -2.86
CA GLU A 276 25.67 -8.29 -3.74
C GLU A 276 24.74 -7.12 -4.09
N LYS A 277 24.54 -6.89 -5.39
CA LYS A 277 23.76 -5.75 -5.91
C LYS A 277 22.28 -5.86 -5.60
N SER A 278 21.74 -7.08 -5.62
CA SER A 278 20.34 -7.36 -5.29
C SER A 278 20.01 -6.87 -3.87
N ASP A 279 20.93 -7.07 -2.92
CA ASP A 279 20.71 -6.66 -1.54
C ASP A 279 20.86 -5.15 -1.34
N ILE A 280 21.83 -4.51 -2.02
CA ILE A 280 21.92 -3.03 -2.05
C ILE A 280 20.62 -2.42 -2.60
N SER A 281 20.09 -2.99 -3.68
CA SER A 281 18.82 -2.59 -4.29
C SER A 281 17.66 -2.67 -3.30
N LYS A 282 17.50 -3.82 -2.61
CA LYS A 282 16.48 -4.00 -1.56
C LYS A 282 16.65 -3.02 -0.40
N MET A 283 17.87 -2.80 0.09
CA MET A 283 18.14 -1.87 1.19
C MET A 283 17.78 -0.43 0.84
N LEU A 284 18.13 0.03 -0.36
CA LEU A 284 17.78 1.38 -0.83
C LEU A 284 16.28 1.54 -1.05
N GLU A 285 15.61 0.50 -1.55
CA GLU A 285 14.14 0.49 -1.67
C GLU A 285 13.48 0.60 -0.29
N ILE A 286 13.96 -0.16 0.71
CA ILE A 286 13.47 -0.06 2.10
C ILE A 286 13.62 1.36 2.62
N ILE A 287 14.82 1.95 2.52
CA ILE A 287 15.08 3.31 3.01
C ILE A 287 14.20 4.33 2.28
N SER A 288 14.03 4.16 0.96
CA SER A 288 13.15 5.00 0.14
C SER A 288 11.68 4.90 0.58
N ASN A 289 11.20 3.72 0.97
CA ASN A 289 9.84 3.53 1.50
C ASN A 289 9.67 4.12 2.91
N LEU A 290 10.74 4.13 3.71
CA LEU A 290 10.76 4.72 5.04
C LEU A 290 10.97 6.24 5.05
N LYS A 291 11.05 6.91 3.89
CA LYS A 291 11.34 8.36 3.81
C LYS A 291 10.41 9.21 4.67
N ASP A 292 9.13 8.86 4.72
CA ASP A 292 8.12 9.62 5.46
C ASP A 292 8.36 9.51 6.96
N TYR A 293 8.68 8.31 7.45
CA TYR A 293 9.13 8.13 8.83
C TYR A 293 10.42 8.92 9.15
N LEU A 294 11.38 8.89 8.22
CA LEU A 294 12.71 9.46 8.39
C LEU A 294 12.71 10.98 8.43
N LEU A 295 11.88 11.60 7.58
CA LEU A 295 11.95 13.02 7.25
C LEU A 295 10.76 13.82 7.78
N GLN A 296 9.68 13.19 8.24
CA GLN A 296 8.58 13.92 8.85
C GLN A 296 8.97 14.43 10.25
N GLY A 297 8.80 15.74 10.44
CA GLY A 297 8.84 16.36 11.75
C GLY A 297 7.64 15.92 12.58
N THR A 298 7.88 15.64 13.86
CA THR A 298 6.85 15.21 14.82
C THR A 298 6.53 16.33 15.81
N ILE A 299 5.27 16.49 16.22
CA ILE A 299 4.85 17.37 17.32
C ILE A 299 5.66 17.05 18.59
N THR A 300 5.80 15.77 18.91
CA THR A 300 6.52 15.32 20.12
C THR A 300 8.00 15.68 20.12
N ASN A 301 8.64 15.81 18.94
CA ASN A 301 10.02 16.29 18.80
C ASN A 301 10.11 17.73 18.27
N GLU A 302 9.11 18.58 18.52
CA GLU A 302 9.11 20.01 18.14
C GLU A 302 9.33 20.27 16.63
N GLY A 303 8.92 19.33 15.78
CA GLY A 303 9.09 19.40 14.33
C GLY A 303 10.42 18.85 13.84
N HIS A 304 11.28 18.32 14.73
CA HIS A 304 12.49 17.63 14.32
C HIS A 304 12.17 16.23 13.75
N PRO A 305 12.88 15.81 12.69
CA PRO A 305 12.75 14.50 12.09
C PRO A 305 13.25 13.42 13.05
N LYS A 306 12.72 12.21 12.91
CA LYS A 306 13.12 11.08 13.77
C LYS A 306 14.54 10.59 13.50
N LEU A 307 15.07 10.81 12.29
CA LEU A 307 16.45 10.43 11.97
C LEU A 307 17.45 11.42 12.60
N PRO A 308 18.37 10.97 13.47
CA PRO A 308 19.45 11.81 13.97
C PRO A 308 20.29 12.38 12.82
N SER A 309 20.69 13.64 12.93
CA SER A 309 21.45 14.34 11.87
C SER A 309 22.72 13.58 11.45
N ASP A 310 23.40 12.92 12.39
CA ASP A 310 24.60 12.12 12.11
C ASP A 310 24.30 10.93 11.18
N LEU A 311 23.17 10.24 11.37
CA LEU A 311 22.76 9.13 10.51
C LEU A 311 22.30 9.63 9.15
N SER A 312 21.65 10.79 9.09
CA SER A 312 21.28 11.44 7.82
C SER A 312 22.51 11.82 7.00
N ILE A 313 23.56 12.34 7.64
CA ILE A 313 24.85 12.65 6.99
C ILE A 313 25.50 11.35 6.49
N LEU A 314 25.49 10.30 7.31
CA LEU A 314 26.07 9.01 6.95
C LEU A 314 25.35 8.41 5.73
N LEU A 315 24.01 8.40 5.74
CA LEU A 315 23.19 7.94 4.61
C LEU A 315 23.51 8.72 3.33
N LEU A 316 23.57 10.06 3.43
CA LEU A 316 23.90 10.94 2.31
C LEU A 316 25.26 10.58 1.70
N ASP A 317 26.29 10.41 2.54
CA ASP A 317 27.62 10.02 2.07
C ASP A 317 27.61 8.62 1.43
N ARG A 318 26.91 7.65 2.03
CA ARG A 318 26.82 6.28 1.49
C ARG A 318 26.16 6.25 0.12
N VAL A 319 25.00 6.89 -0.03
CA VAL A 319 24.25 6.94 -1.29
C VAL A 319 25.05 7.63 -2.39
N LEU A 320 25.73 8.74 -2.08
CA LEU A 320 26.61 9.41 -3.04
C LEU A 320 27.79 8.53 -3.49
N ASN A 321 28.39 7.77 -2.56
CA ASN A 321 29.47 6.85 -2.89
C ASN A 321 28.97 5.69 -3.78
N ILE A 322 27.78 5.14 -3.52
CA ILE A 322 27.14 4.11 -4.36
C ILE A 322 26.97 4.64 -5.79
N LEU A 323 26.34 5.80 -5.96
CA LEU A 323 26.13 6.41 -7.28
C LEU A 323 27.47 6.65 -8.00
N THR A 324 28.49 7.14 -7.28
CA THR A 324 29.82 7.38 -7.85
C THR A 324 30.49 6.10 -8.35
N ASN A 325 30.25 4.96 -7.68
CA ASN A 325 30.83 3.66 -8.04
C ASN A 325 30.04 2.93 -9.13
N ILE A 326 28.73 3.16 -9.21
CA ILE A 326 27.85 2.51 -10.18
C ILE A 326 27.98 3.12 -11.58
N ILE A 327 28.14 4.44 -11.70
CA ILE A 327 28.22 5.12 -13.00
C ILE A 327 29.31 4.51 -13.92
N PRO A 328 30.57 4.31 -13.48
CA PRO A 328 31.59 3.65 -14.31
C PRO A 328 31.24 2.23 -14.71
N SER A 329 30.51 1.51 -13.85
CA SER A 329 30.08 0.13 -14.11
C SER A 329 29.01 0.08 -15.20
N ILE A 330 28.11 1.06 -15.27
CA ILE A 330 27.11 1.20 -16.34
C ILE A 330 27.79 1.59 -17.66
N GLU A 331 28.72 2.56 -17.64
CA GLU A 331 29.47 3.00 -18.83
C GLU A 331 30.24 1.86 -19.50
N SER A 332 30.92 1.03 -18.70
CA SER A 332 31.67 -0.12 -19.22
C SER A 332 30.77 -1.16 -19.90
N ARG A 333 29.48 -1.19 -19.57
CA ARG A 333 28.49 -2.15 -20.07
C ARG A 333 27.85 -1.69 -21.38
N ASP A 334 27.53 -0.41 -21.52
CA ASP A 334 27.00 0.14 -22.77
C ASP A 334 27.97 -0.08 -23.94
N VAL A 335 29.27 -0.09 -23.66
CA VAL A 335 30.31 -0.44 -24.65
C VAL A 335 30.23 -1.91 -25.06
N ILE A 336 29.97 -2.83 -24.12
CA ILE A 336 29.84 -4.27 -24.39
C ILE A 336 28.55 -4.58 -25.16
N ASN A 337 27.41 -4.01 -24.73
CA ASN A 337 26.12 -4.20 -25.40
C ASN A 337 26.11 -3.62 -26.82
N LYS A 338 26.77 -2.47 -27.05
CA LYS A 338 26.95 -1.91 -28.40
C LYS A 338 27.86 -2.77 -29.28
N HIS A 339 28.87 -3.44 -28.70
CA HIS A 339 29.72 -4.38 -29.44
C HIS A 339 29.01 -5.70 -29.77
N HIS A 340 28.05 -6.15 -28.96
CA HIS A 340 27.21 -7.31 -29.28
C HIS A 340 26.17 -6.98 -30.36
N ASN A 341 25.45 -5.86 -30.25
CA ASN A 341 24.47 -5.47 -31.27
C ASN A 341 25.08 -5.09 -32.63
N ASN A 342 26.33 -4.59 -32.66
CA ASN A 342 27.00 -4.27 -33.92
C ASN A 342 27.65 -5.48 -34.60
N ASN A 343 27.80 -6.62 -33.92
CA ASN A 343 28.30 -7.85 -34.55
C ASN A 343 27.19 -8.64 -35.27
N ASP A 344 25.92 -8.39 -34.96
CA ASP A 344 24.77 -8.89 -35.74
C ASP A 344 24.33 -7.94 -36.87
N LEU A 345 24.99 -6.77 -37.00
CA LEU A 345 24.68 -5.77 -38.01
C LEU A 345 25.85 -5.54 -38.99
N VAL A 346 26.43 -6.61 -39.54
CA VAL A 346 27.10 -6.52 -40.84
C VAL A 346 26.04 -6.60 -41.94
N THR A 347 25.19 -5.58 -42.01
CA THR A 347 24.51 -5.24 -43.27
C THR A 347 25.40 -4.26 -44.00
N THR A 348 26.03 -4.76 -45.06
CA THR A 348 26.72 -4.00 -46.10
C THR A 348 25.86 -2.86 -46.61
N GLU A 349 26.31 -1.62 -46.41
CA GLU A 349 25.96 -0.50 -47.27
C GLU A 349 26.55 -0.74 -48.66
N SER A 350 25.75 -1.27 -49.57
CA SER A 350 25.92 -1.03 -51.01
C SER A 350 24.58 -1.09 -51.71
N ASP A 351 24.14 0.07 -52.19
CA ASP A 351 23.04 0.24 -53.14
C ASP A 351 23.23 -0.67 -54.36
N THR A 352 22.55 -1.83 -54.36
CA THR A 352 22.12 -2.53 -55.57
C THR A 352 20.95 -3.44 -55.21
N ASP A 353 19.80 -3.22 -55.86
CA ASP A 353 18.64 -4.10 -55.86
C ASP A 353 19.05 -5.55 -56.18
N ILE A 354 19.12 -6.40 -55.17
CA ILE A 354 19.18 -7.85 -55.31
C ILE A 354 18.21 -8.43 -54.29
N VAL A 355 17.11 -8.97 -54.80
CA VAL A 355 16.19 -9.83 -54.05
C VAL A 355 16.99 -11.04 -53.58
N VAL A 356 17.29 -11.11 -52.29
CA VAL A 356 17.80 -12.34 -51.68
C VAL A 356 16.59 -13.19 -51.36
N GLU A 357 16.23 -14.05 -52.31
CA GLU A 357 15.33 -15.17 -52.06
C GLU A 357 15.98 -16.08 -51.02
N ASP A 358 15.28 -16.28 -49.90
CA ASP A 358 15.68 -17.20 -48.85
C ASP A 358 15.70 -18.62 -49.45
N ILE A 359 16.90 -19.14 -49.64
CA ILE A 359 17.17 -20.39 -50.37
C ILE A 359 16.46 -21.58 -49.69
N ASP A 360 16.31 -21.54 -48.38
CA ASP A 360 15.63 -22.59 -47.62
C ASP A 360 14.10 -22.45 -47.75
N GLN A 361 13.60 -21.23 -47.90
CA GLN A 361 12.19 -20.95 -48.17
C GLN A 361 11.79 -21.31 -49.61
N GLN A 362 12.69 -21.07 -50.58
CA GLN A 362 12.48 -21.46 -51.98
C GLN A 362 12.58 -22.98 -52.16
N ALA A 363 13.49 -23.66 -51.45
CA ALA A 363 13.57 -25.12 -51.45
C ALA A 363 12.30 -25.79 -50.86
N TYR A 364 11.73 -25.19 -49.80
CA TYR A 364 10.47 -25.67 -49.22
C TYR A 364 9.26 -25.44 -50.14
N LEU A 365 9.24 -24.31 -50.87
CA LEU A 365 8.20 -24.02 -51.86
C LEU A 365 8.32 -24.92 -53.10
N ASP A 366 9.53 -25.24 -53.54
CA ASP A 366 9.79 -26.16 -54.65
C ASP A 366 9.43 -27.62 -54.30
N GLU A 367 9.64 -28.07 -53.05
CA GLU A 367 9.17 -29.37 -52.56
C GLU A 367 7.62 -29.47 -52.49
N LEU A 368 6.94 -28.36 -52.19
CA LEU A 368 5.48 -28.29 -52.16
C LEU A 368 4.86 -28.29 -53.56
N ASP A 369 5.52 -27.67 -54.56
CA ASP A 369 5.08 -27.68 -55.96
C ASP A 369 5.44 -28.99 -56.69
N ALA A 370 6.49 -29.71 -56.26
CA ALA A 370 6.86 -31.03 -56.80
C ALA A 370 5.96 -32.19 -56.32
N GLY A 371 5.11 -31.97 -55.30
CA GLY A 371 4.23 -32.97 -54.70
C GLY A 371 2.93 -33.27 -55.48
N MET A 372 2.65 -32.55 -56.58
CA MET A 372 1.48 -32.77 -57.41
C MET A 372 1.87 -33.12 -58.85
N SER A 373 1.81 -34.43 -59.15
CA SER A 373 1.66 -35.04 -60.48
C SER A 373 2.83 -35.93 -60.95
N SER A 374 2.77 -37.18 -60.49
CA SER A 374 3.02 -38.41 -61.26
C SER A 374 4.34 -38.58 -62.02
N ASN A 375 5.02 -39.67 -61.63
CA ASN A 375 5.63 -40.70 -62.48
C ASN A 375 7.13 -40.60 -62.85
N TYR A 376 7.82 -41.67 -62.40
CA TYR A 376 9.02 -42.35 -62.90
C TYR A 376 10.43 -41.81 -62.57
N ASP A 377 11.15 -42.66 -61.82
CA ASP A 377 12.49 -43.23 -62.09
C ASP A 377 13.54 -42.32 -62.77
N GLU A 378 14.66 -42.06 -62.09
CA GLU A 378 15.95 -42.77 -62.29
C GLU A 378 17.10 -42.00 -61.60
N ASP A 379 18.10 -42.78 -61.17
CA ASP A 379 19.37 -42.40 -60.55
C ASP A 379 20.09 -41.19 -61.20
N LEU A 380 20.82 -40.39 -60.41
CA LEU A 380 22.26 -40.16 -60.62
C LEU A 380 22.91 -39.21 -59.59
N SER A 381 24.05 -39.69 -59.10
CA SER A 381 25.03 -39.10 -58.19
C SER A 381 25.71 -37.82 -58.68
N PHE A 382 26.08 -36.91 -57.77
CA PHE A 382 27.32 -36.13 -57.89
C PHE A 382 27.96 -35.87 -56.51
N THR A 383 29.18 -36.39 -56.36
CA THR A 383 30.16 -36.04 -55.33
C THR A 383 30.91 -34.77 -55.75
N VAL A 384 31.04 -33.79 -54.85
CA VAL A 384 32.06 -32.74 -54.97
C VAL A 384 32.69 -32.52 -53.59
N ASP A 385 33.96 -32.89 -53.49
CA ASP A 385 34.87 -32.54 -52.40
C ASP A 385 35.20 -31.03 -52.47
N PHE A 386 35.17 -30.36 -51.32
CA PHE A 386 35.84 -29.06 -51.14
C PHE A 386 36.56 -29.04 -49.79
N GLU A 387 37.90 -29.12 -49.85
CA GLU A 387 38.80 -28.75 -48.76
C GLU A 387 38.87 -27.22 -48.65
N GLY A 388 38.79 -26.67 -47.43
CA GLY A 388 38.92 -25.23 -47.22
C GLY A 388 38.89 -24.79 -45.75
N ASP A 389 40.07 -24.80 -45.16
CA ASP A 389 40.62 -23.88 -44.13
C ASP A 389 39.90 -23.65 -42.79
N ASP A 390 40.58 -24.14 -41.74
CA ASP A 390 40.42 -23.78 -40.34
C ASP A 390 40.65 -22.27 -40.11
N THR A 391 39.59 -21.53 -39.78
CA THR A 391 39.71 -20.38 -38.87
C THR A 391 38.62 -20.48 -37.80
N SER A 392 39.03 -21.02 -36.65
CA SER A 392 38.28 -21.05 -35.41
C SER A 392 37.98 -19.63 -34.91
N SER A 393 36.84 -19.06 -35.29
CA SER A 393 36.18 -18.03 -34.49
C SER A 393 35.34 -18.75 -33.44
N ASN A 394 35.83 -18.76 -32.19
CA ASN A 394 35.02 -19.09 -31.02
C ASN A 394 33.89 -18.05 -30.92
N LEU A 395 32.79 -18.25 -31.65
CA LEU A 395 31.50 -17.70 -31.27
C LEU A 395 31.06 -18.49 -30.04
N LEU A 396 31.20 -17.89 -28.87
CA LEU A 396 30.43 -18.31 -27.70
C LEU A 396 28.97 -18.03 -28.05
N GLU A 397 28.20 -19.08 -28.35
CA GLU A 397 26.75 -19.01 -28.34
C GLU A 397 26.33 -18.61 -26.92
N VAL A 398 25.97 -17.35 -26.75
CA VAL A 398 25.39 -16.84 -25.51
C VAL A 398 24.01 -17.45 -25.40
N THR A 399 23.78 -18.18 -24.31
CA THR A 399 22.52 -18.90 -24.08
C THR A 399 21.39 -17.93 -23.70
N GLU A 400 20.12 -18.31 -23.94
CA GLU A 400 18.97 -17.51 -23.50
C GLU A 400 18.96 -17.27 -21.97
N GLU A 401 19.55 -18.17 -21.18
CA GLU A 401 19.75 -17.98 -19.73
C GLU A 401 20.70 -16.82 -19.43
N GLU A 402 21.81 -16.68 -20.17
CA GLU A 402 22.76 -15.57 -20.01
C GLU A 402 22.14 -14.22 -20.42
N LEU A 403 21.23 -14.20 -21.40
CA LEU A 403 20.47 -13.00 -21.77
C LEU A 403 19.45 -12.59 -20.68
N GLN A 404 18.78 -13.56 -20.04
CA GLN A 404 17.89 -13.30 -18.90
C GLN A 404 18.65 -12.77 -17.67
N ASP A 405 19.84 -13.31 -17.41
CA ASP A 405 20.71 -12.83 -16.32
C ASP A 405 21.19 -11.39 -16.57
N ILE A 406 21.49 -11.05 -17.83
CA ILE A 406 21.82 -9.67 -18.24
C ILE A 406 20.64 -8.73 -17.97
N ASP A 407 19.40 -9.12 -18.30
CA ASP A 407 18.22 -8.27 -18.09
C ASP A 407 17.87 -8.08 -16.60
N ILE A 408 17.96 -9.14 -15.79
CA ILE A 408 17.79 -9.05 -14.33
C ILE A 408 18.86 -8.13 -13.74
N TYR A 409 20.11 -8.27 -14.19
CA TYR A 409 21.22 -7.46 -13.74
C TYR A 409 21.12 -5.99 -14.19
N ASN A 410 20.53 -5.69 -15.35
CA ASN A 410 20.20 -4.32 -15.79
C ASN A 410 19.15 -3.67 -14.88
N ARG A 411 18.12 -4.44 -14.52
CA ARG A 411 17.02 -3.98 -13.67
C ARG A 411 17.49 -3.54 -12.29
N ASP A 412 18.45 -4.24 -11.70
CA ASP A 412 18.98 -3.89 -10.39
C ASP A 412 19.70 -2.53 -10.36
N TYR A 413 20.45 -2.17 -11.42
CA TYR A 413 21.10 -0.87 -11.49
C TYR A 413 20.10 0.28 -11.61
N ASP A 414 19.09 0.14 -12.47
CA ASP A 414 18.02 1.14 -12.60
C ASP A 414 17.32 1.39 -11.27
N VAL A 415 17.04 0.32 -10.53
CA VAL A 415 16.39 0.38 -9.22
C VAL A 415 17.31 1.07 -8.20
N ILE A 416 18.60 0.71 -8.16
CA ILE A 416 19.58 1.36 -7.28
C ILE A 416 19.69 2.86 -7.60
N VAL A 417 19.84 3.24 -8.87
CA VAL A 417 19.94 4.65 -9.29
C VAL A 417 18.67 5.41 -8.91
N LYS A 418 17.50 4.86 -9.24
CA LYS A 418 16.20 5.48 -8.93
C LYS A 418 16.03 5.74 -7.43
N HIS A 419 16.23 4.73 -6.57
CA HIS A 419 16.04 4.90 -5.13
C HIS A 419 17.12 5.80 -4.51
N SER A 420 18.36 5.72 -5.00
CA SER A 420 19.43 6.63 -4.57
C SER A 420 19.08 8.10 -4.85
N LEU A 421 18.63 8.41 -6.07
CA LEU A 421 18.25 9.77 -6.46
C LEU A 421 17.04 10.27 -5.67
N ASN A 422 16.04 9.42 -5.41
CA ASN A 422 14.91 9.77 -4.56
C ASN A 422 15.34 10.12 -3.13
N ILE A 423 16.16 9.26 -2.50
CA ILE A 423 16.69 9.51 -1.15
C ILE A 423 17.45 10.84 -1.11
N LEU A 424 18.31 11.10 -2.10
CA LEU A 424 19.04 12.37 -2.18
C LEU A 424 18.09 13.56 -2.26
N TYR A 425 17.10 13.51 -3.16
CA TYR A 425 16.12 14.58 -3.33
C TYR A 425 15.39 14.87 -2.02
N ASP A 426 14.92 13.83 -1.34
CA ASP A 426 14.15 13.95 -0.10
C ASP A 426 15.02 14.51 1.05
N VAL A 427 16.31 14.12 1.12
CA VAL A 427 17.27 14.68 2.09
C VAL A 427 17.54 16.16 1.83
N PHE A 428 17.75 16.57 0.58
CA PHE A 428 17.92 17.99 0.20
C PHE A 428 16.66 18.80 0.49
N LEU A 429 15.47 18.21 0.30
CA LEU A 429 14.19 18.83 0.61
C LEU A 429 14.01 19.06 2.12
N ALA A 430 14.35 18.04 2.94
CA ALA A 430 14.25 18.12 4.39
C ALA A 430 15.19 19.17 4.99
N GLU A 431 16.39 19.33 4.44
CA GLU A 431 17.28 20.40 4.89
C GLU A 431 16.69 21.78 4.66
N ARG A 432 16.24 22.04 3.44
CA ARG A 432 15.76 23.37 3.05
C ARG A 432 14.53 23.78 3.81
N THR A 433 13.65 22.83 4.10
CA THR A 433 12.47 23.07 4.93
C THR A 433 12.81 23.32 6.41
N GLY A 434 14.09 23.36 6.76
CA GLY A 434 14.59 23.58 8.11
C GLY A 434 14.39 22.38 9.03
N VAL A 435 13.97 21.24 8.47
CA VAL A 435 13.68 20.02 9.22
C VAL A 435 15.01 19.38 9.66
N ILE A 436 16.05 19.41 8.80
CA ILE A 436 17.41 18.97 9.14
C ILE A 436 18.41 20.11 8.94
N GLN A 437 19.44 20.21 9.79
CA GLN A 437 20.58 21.10 9.54
C GLN A 437 21.84 20.26 9.27
N PHE A 438 22.29 20.24 8.01
CA PHE A 438 23.49 19.50 7.60
C PHE A 438 24.79 20.31 7.69
N GLY A 439 24.69 21.64 7.80
CA GLY A 439 25.84 22.53 7.90
C GLY A 439 26.83 22.34 6.73
N PRO A 440 28.15 22.23 6.96
CA PRO A 440 29.14 22.16 5.89
C PRO A 440 29.08 20.86 5.06
N HIS A 441 28.46 19.79 5.59
CA HIS A 441 28.37 18.50 4.91
C HIS A 441 27.53 18.57 3.63
N LEU A 442 26.55 19.48 3.58
CA LEU A 442 25.75 19.68 2.38
C LEU A 442 26.56 20.28 1.22
N ALA A 443 27.48 21.20 1.53
CA ALA A 443 28.36 21.78 0.51
C ALA A 443 29.20 20.69 -0.15
N THR A 444 29.77 19.79 0.66
CA THR A 444 30.50 18.61 0.17
C THR A 444 29.61 17.65 -0.62
N ALA A 445 28.37 17.43 -0.18
CA ALA A 445 27.40 16.61 -0.90
C ALA A 445 27.03 17.22 -2.26
N ARG A 446 26.79 18.54 -2.32
CA ARG A 446 26.54 19.28 -3.57
C ARG A 446 27.74 19.23 -4.51
N GLU A 447 28.97 19.34 -3.99
CA GLU A 447 30.19 19.17 -4.80
C GLU A 447 30.28 17.77 -5.41
N LYS A 448 30.06 16.71 -4.61
CA LYS A 448 30.00 15.34 -5.11
C LYS A 448 28.89 15.16 -6.15
N LEU A 449 27.73 15.74 -5.92
CA LEU A 449 26.59 15.68 -6.83
C LEU A 449 26.86 16.40 -8.16
N ASN A 450 27.56 17.54 -8.13
CA ASN A 450 28.00 18.25 -9.33
C ASN A 450 29.03 17.43 -10.12
N CYS A 451 29.93 16.71 -9.44
CA CYS A 451 30.85 15.77 -10.08
C CYS A 451 30.10 14.59 -10.74
N ILE A 452 29.05 14.08 -10.09
CA ILE A 452 28.15 13.09 -10.71
C ILE A 452 27.47 13.68 -11.95
N LYS A 453 26.93 14.89 -11.87
CA LYS A 453 26.29 15.59 -12.99
C LYS A 453 27.22 15.73 -14.19
N SER A 454 28.47 16.16 -13.97
CA SER A 454 29.44 16.29 -15.06
C SER A 454 29.75 14.94 -15.70
N LYS A 455 29.97 13.89 -14.89
CA LYS A 455 30.19 12.53 -15.40
C LYS A 455 29.01 12.02 -16.21
N VAL A 456 27.79 12.16 -15.70
CA VAL A 456 26.56 11.77 -16.43
C VAL A 456 26.44 12.51 -17.76
N SER A 457 26.78 13.81 -17.79
CA SER A 457 26.74 14.61 -19.03
C SER A 457 27.78 14.16 -20.07
N ASP A 458 28.92 13.65 -19.61
CA ASP A 458 30.03 13.17 -20.45
C ASP A 458 29.91 11.67 -20.79
N SER A 459 28.99 10.95 -20.14
CA SER A 459 28.84 9.50 -20.23
C SER A 459 27.89 9.05 -21.33
N ASN A 460 28.11 7.86 -21.88
CA ASN A 460 27.24 7.21 -22.87
C ASN A 460 26.20 6.28 -22.21
N LEU A 461 25.54 6.75 -21.15
CA LEU A 461 24.53 5.96 -20.43
C LEU A 461 23.35 5.59 -21.33
N ASP A 462 22.68 4.49 -21.00
CA ASP A 462 21.40 4.13 -21.58
C ASP A 462 20.35 5.25 -21.40
N SER A 463 19.41 5.33 -22.34
CA SER A 463 18.41 6.40 -22.41
C SER A 463 17.54 6.52 -21.14
N LYS A 464 17.28 5.39 -20.46
CA LYS A 464 16.41 5.34 -19.29
C LYS A 464 17.14 5.84 -18.04
N THR A 465 18.37 5.39 -17.80
CA THR A 465 19.21 5.90 -16.70
C THR A 465 19.52 7.37 -16.86
N PHE A 466 19.85 7.81 -18.09
CA PHE A 466 20.09 9.22 -18.39
C PHE A 466 18.86 10.10 -18.10
N SER A 467 17.66 9.62 -18.46
CA SER A 467 16.40 10.29 -18.16
C SER A 467 16.16 10.45 -16.64
N LEU A 468 16.47 9.43 -15.84
CA LEU A 468 16.35 9.50 -14.37
C LEU A 468 17.24 10.60 -13.77
N PHE A 469 18.50 10.69 -14.20
CA PHE A 469 19.41 11.74 -13.74
C PHE A 469 18.96 13.13 -14.20
N THR A 470 18.56 13.27 -15.48
CA THR A 470 18.10 14.54 -16.04
C THR A 470 16.89 15.07 -15.27
N HIS A 471 15.88 14.22 -15.07
CA HIS A 471 14.69 14.57 -14.31
C HIS A 471 15.00 14.95 -12.85
N PHE A 472 15.93 14.23 -12.21
CA PHE A 472 16.39 14.57 -10.86
C PHE A 472 17.06 15.96 -10.82
N PHE A 473 17.97 16.26 -11.76
CA PHE A 473 18.66 17.55 -11.79
C PHE A 473 17.74 18.71 -12.13
N GLU A 474 16.80 18.54 -13.06
CA GLU A 474 15.76 19.52 -13.36
C GLU A 474 14.92 19.82 -12.13
N ARG A 475 14.47 18.78 -11.40
CA ARG A 475 13.73 18.94 -10.14
C ARG A 475 14.53 19.66 -9.07
N LEU A 476 15.83 19.38 -8.97
CA LEU A 476 16.71 20.05 -8.01
C LEU A 476 16.94 21.52 -8.39
N GLU A 477 17.07 21.82 -9.67
CA GLU A 477 17.23 23.20 -10.19
C GLU A 477 15.96 24.03 -10.04
N ASP A 478 14.79 23.46 -10.36
CA ASP A 478 13.49 24.10 -10.12
C ASP A 478 13.28 24.38 -8.63
N PHE A 479 13.68 23.43 -7.79
CA PHE A 479 13.64 23.56 -6.34
C PHE A 479 14.58 24.68 -5.86
N ASP A 480 15.78 24.78 -6.42
CA ASP A 480 16.71 25.87 -6.12
C ASP A 480 16.21 27.23 -6.64
N ARG A 481 15.54 27.29 -7.80
CA ARG A 481 15.01 28.52 -8.41
C ARG A 481 13.83 29.11 -7.62
N LYS A 482 12.90 28.29 -7.12
CA LYS A 482 11.67 28.73 -6.42
C LYS A 482 11.85 29.52 -5.11
N VAL A 483 13.07 29.65 -4.60
CA VAL A 483 13.35 30.34 -3.31
C VAL A 483 14.04 31.68 -3.49
N PHE A 484 14.47 32.02 -4.70
CA PHE A 484 15.11 33.31 -4.98
C PHE A 484 14.17 34.35 -5.59
N GLU A 485 12.93 33.99 -5.88
CA GLU A 485 11.92 34.96 -6.32
C GLU A 485 11.24 35.57 -5.08
N THR A 486 11.76 36.72 -4.61
CA THR A 486 10.93 37.66 -3.85
C THR A 486 9.82 38.14 -4.78
N TYR A 487 8.68 37.45 -4.75
CA TYR A 487 7.51 37.88 -5.51
C TYR A 487 7.02 39.22 -4.95
N GLU A 488 6.68 40.13 -5.86
CA GLU A 488 5.95 41.34 -5.48
C GLU A 488 4.53 40.94 -5.04
N VAL A 489 4.07 41.47 -3.90
CA VAL A 489 2.73 41.20 -3.36
C VAL A 489 1.70 41.86 -4.26
N LEU A 490 0.85 41.04 -4.90
CA LEU A 490 -0.19 41.54 -5.80
C LEU A 490 -1.32 42.24 -5.02
N SER A 491 -1.99 43.21 -5.65
CA SER A 491 -3.26 43.73 -5.17
C SER A 491 -4.38 42.68 -5.28
N ILE A 492 -5.48 42.86 -4.54
CA ILE A 492 -6.63 41.92 -4.58
C ILE A 492 -7.24 41.86 -6.00
N GLU A 493 -7.26 42.99 -6.70
CA GLU A 493 -7.75 43.14 -8.06
C GLU A 493 -6.87 42.39 -9.07
N GLU A 494 -5.54 42.52 -8.95
CA GLU A 494 -4.60 41.74 -9.75
C GLU A 494 -4.75 40.25 -9.46
N LEU A 495 -4.89 39.87 -8.19
CA LEU A 495 -5.08 38.48 -7.79
C LEU A 495 -6.37 37.88 -8.36
N LYS A 496 -7.47 38.66 -8.38
CA LYS A 496 -8.72 38.28 -9.05
C LYS A 496 -8.53 38.03 -10.54
N THR A 497 -7.78 38.91 -11.22
CA THR A 497 -7.48 38.74 -12.65
C THR A 497 -6.65 37.48 -12.89
N GLU A 498 -5.58 37.27 -12.12
CA GLU A 498 -4.72 36.09 -12.27
C GLU A 498 -5.46 34.78 -12.01
N ILE A 499 -6.35 34.72 -11.01
CA ILE A 499 -7.14 33.50 -10.74
C ILE A 499 -8.19 33.25 -11.84
N SER A 500 -8.76 34.31 -12.40
CA SER A 500 -9.75 34.19 -13.49
C SER A 500 -9.13 33.74 -14.81
N THR A 501 -7.87 34.10 -15.05
CA THR A 501 -7.08 33.69 -16.22
C THR A 501 -5.75 33.09 -15.74
N PRO A 502 -5.76 31.84 -15.26
CA PRO A 502 -4.61 31.23 -14.60
C PRO A 502 -3.43 31.08 -15.55
N ILE A 503 -2.31 31.71 -15.18
CA ILE A 503 -1.01 31.56 -15.86
C ILE A 503 -0.12 30.66 -14.99
N PRO A 504 0.30 29.46 -15.45
CA PRO A 504 1.10 28.52 -14.66
C PRO A 504 2.39 29.12 -14.10
N GLU A 505 3.06 29.97 -14.87
CA GLU A 505 4.32 30.63 -14.52
C GLU A 505 4.17 31.63 -13.37
N ARG A 506 2.96 32.16 -13.15
CA ARG A 506 2.67 33.14 -12.08
C ARG A 506 2.10 32.50 -10.81
N LYS A 507 1.95 31.16 -10.79
CA LYS A 507 1.39 30.45 -9.64
C LYS A 507 2.10 30.76 -8.33
N GLY A 508 3.43 30.78 -8.33
CA GLY A 508 4.22 31.08 -7.14
C GLY A 508 3.87 32.45 -6.53
N ALA A 509 3.72 33.47 -7.38
CA ALA A 509 3.33 34.82 -6.96
C ALA A 509 1.92 34.87 -6.37
N VAL A 510 0.97 34.13 -6.95
CA VAL A 510 -0.42 34.06 -6.46
C VAL A 510 -0.46 33.43 -5.07
N VAL A 511 0.15 32.25 -4.90
CA VAL A 511 0.18 31.53 -3.61
C VAL A 511 0.91 32.35 -2.54
N PHE A 512 2.06 32.94 -2.88
CA PHE A 512 2.81 33.81 -1.98
C PHE A 512 1.96 35.01 -1.51
N THR A 513 1.28 35.68 -2.45
CA THR A 513 0.43 36.84 -2.13
C THR A 513 -0.71 36.45 -1.19
N LEU A 514 -1.38 35.31 -1.42
CA LEU A 514 -2.44 34.80 -0.54
C LEU A 514 -1.94 34.58 0.90
N ILE A 515 -0.78 33.94 1.06
CA ILE A 515 -0.16 33.68 2.37
C ILE A 515 0.18 35.01 3.06
N GLU A 516 0.75 35.97 2.35
CA GLU A 516 1.09 37.29 2.89
C GLU A 516 -0.16 38.05 3.38
N TYR A 517 -1.29 38.00 2.66
CA TYR A 517 -2.53 38.60 3.16
C TYR A 517 -3.06 37.91 4.41
N LEU A 518 -2.98 36.58 4.48
CA LEU A 518 -3.39 35.82 5.67
C LEU A 518 -2.47 36.05 6.87
N GLY A 519 -1.19 36.36 6.65
CA GLY A 519 -0.19 36.60 7.68
C GLY A 519 -0.16 38.02 8.28
N LYS A 520 -0.85 39.00 7.68
CA LYS A 520 -0.86 40.39 8.14
C LYS A 520 -1.55 40.55 9.50
N ASP A 521 -0.90 41.25 10.43
CA ASP A 521 -1.42 41.52 11.79
C ASP A 521 -2.67 42.41 11.82
N GLN A 522 -2.87 43.27 10.82
CA GLN A 522 -4.00 44.20 10.71
C GLN A 522 -4.64 44.12 9.33
N VAL A 523 -5.61 43.21 9.18
CA VAL A 523 -6.44 43.08 7.98
C VAL A 523 -7.90 43.30 8.36
N SER A 524 -8.63 44.01 7.51
CA SER A 524 -10.07 44.19 7.71
C SER A 524 -10.82 42.86 7.50
N LEU A 525 -12.01 42.75 8.09
CA LEU A 525 -12.86 41.57 7.93
C LEU A 525 -13.22 41.33 6.45
N GLU A 526 -13.50 42.39 5.70
CA GLU A 526 -13.91 42.37 4.30
C GLU A 526 -12.78 41.89 3.38
N GLU A 527 -11.55 42.33 3.64
CA GLU A 527 -10.36 41.87 2.92
C GLU A 527 -10.12 40.38 3.20
N LEU A 528 -10.18 39.93 4.46
CA LEU A 528 -10.04 38.50 4.77
C LEU A 528 -11.11 37.65 4.09
N GLN A 529 -12.37 38.07 4.13
CA GLN A 529 -13.45 37.36 3.44
C GLN A 529 -13.19 37.25 1.93
N SER A 530 -12.76 38.36 1.30
CA SER A 530 -12.41 38.37 -0.13
C SER A 530 -11.26 37.41 -0.44
N ILE A 531 -10.24 37.34 0.42
CA ILE A 531 -9.11 36.41 0.25
C ILE A 531 -9.56 34.95 0.38
N ILE A 532 -10.42 34.63 1.34
CA ILE A 532 -10.94 33.26 1.50
C ILE A 532 -11.80 32.85 0.28
N GLU A 533 -12.63 33.75 -0.25
CA GLU A 533 -13.39 33.49 -1.50
C GLU A 533 -12.47 33.20 -2.69
N LEU A 534 -11.35 33.91 -2.78
CA LEU A 534 -10.36 33.70 -3.84
C LEU A 534 -9.64 32.35 -3.70
N ILE A 535 -9.30 31.96 -2.47
CA ILE A 535 -8.74 30.63 -2.20
C ILE A 535 -9.75 29.55 -2.56
N ASP A 536 -11.02 29.70 -2.15
CA ASP A 536 -12.08 28.75 -2.41
C ASP A 536 -12.32 28.57 -3.92
N HIS A 537 -12.24 29.66 -4.70
CA HIS A 537 -12.30 29.59 -6.15
C HIS A 537 -11.06 28.93 -6.76
N LEU A 538 -9.88 29.20 -6.22
CA LEU A 538 -8.60 28.67 -6.72
C LEU A 538 -8.51 27.14 -6.60
N ILE A 539 -9.14 26.55 -5.58
CA ILE A 539 -9.23 25.09 -5.39
C ILE A 539 -9.91 24.40 -6.59
N ASP A 540 -10.85 25.09 -7.26
CA ASP A 540 -11.60 24.54 -8.40
C ASP A 540 -10.93 24.76 -9.76
N VAL A 541 -9.85 25.55 -9.81
CA VAL A 541 -9.18 25.90 -11.08
C VAL A 541 -8.37 24.71 -11.60
N ARG A 542 -8.66 24.32 -12.84
CA ARG A 542 -7.94 23.26 -13.57
C ARG A 542 -7.04 23.83 -14.66
N VAL A 543 -5.90 23.16 -14.91
CA VAL A 543 -4.93 23.53 -15.96
C VAL A 543 -4.71 22.33 -16.87
N THR A 544 -4.68 22.57 -18.18
CA THR A 544 -4.62 21.52 -19.22
C THR A 544 -3.21 21.12 -19.65
N ASP A 545 -2.14 21.70 -19.07
CA ASP A 545 -0.74 21.39 -19.42
C ASP A 545 -0.02 20.72 -18.25
N GLY A 546 0.02 19.38 -18.25
CA GLY A 546 0.79 18.53 -17.32
C GLY A 546 0.01 17.35 -16.76
N ASP A 547 0.70 16.34 -16.21
CA ASP A 547 0.13 15.12 -15.60
C ASP A 547 -0.84 15.36 -14.41
N ASN A 548 -1.01 16.61 -13.96
CA ASN A 548 -1.92 17.00 -12.87
C ASN A 548 -2.92 18.07 -13.35
N ASP A 549 -4.19 17.70 -13.43
CA ASP A 549 -5.33 18.55 -13.81
C ASP A 549 -5.60 19.77 -12.88
N LYS A 550 -4.85 19.96 -11.79
CA LYS A 550 -5.09 20.99 -10.76
C LYS A 550 -4.08 22.14 -10.83
N TYR A 551 -4.56 23.39 -10.66
CA TYR A 551 -3.69 24.57 -10.55
C TYR A 551 -2.80 24.51 -9.30
N LEU A 552 -3.41 24.24 -8.14
CA LEU A 552 -2.70 24.08 -6.86
C LEU A 552 -2.04 22.70 -6.77
N SER A 553 -0.78 22.67 -6.37
CA SER A 553 -0.12 21.44 -5.95
C SER A 553 -0.44 21.13 -4.48
N GLY A 554 -0.28 19.89 -4.05
CA GLY A 554 -0.47 19.53 -2.64
C GLY A 554 0.42 20.34 -1.66
N ASN A 555 1.61 20.77 -2.09
CA ASN A 555 2.43 21.66 -1.27
C ASN A 555 1.83 23.08 -1.16
N ASP A 556 1.22 23.58 -2.23
CA ASP A 556 0.53 24.88 -2.23
C ASP A 556 -0.69 24.83 -1.29
N GLU A 557 -1.47 23.74 -1.35
CA GLU A 557 -2.62 23.51 -0.46
C GLU A 557 -2.21 23.40 1.02
N ASN A 558 -1.08 22.74 1.33
CA ASN A 558 -0.53 22.69 2.69
C ASN A 558 -0.12 24.08 3.20
N LEU A 559 0.56 24.90 2.38
CA LEU A 559 0.97 26.25 2.78
C LEU A 559 -0.25 27.15 3.08
N ILE A 560 -1.28 27.05 2.25
CA ILE A 560 -2.54 27.77 2.45
C ILE A 560 -3.21 27.29 3.75
N ALA A 561 -3.32 25.99 3.98
CA ALA A 561 -3.91 25.43 5.19
C ALA A 561 -3.17 25.91 6.46
N GLU A 562 -1.83 25.97 6.44
CA GLU A 562 -1.04 26.50 7.57
C GLU A 562 -1.34 27.99 7.83
N ALA A 563 -1.45 28.80 6.78
CA ALA A 563 -1.79 30.22 6.88
C ALA A 563 -3.22 30.48 7.39
N LEU A 564 -4.14 29.52 7.23
CA LEU A 564 -5.53 29.63 7.72
C LEU A 564 -5.66 29.34 9.23
N LEU A 565 -4.76 28.55 9.83
CA LEU A 565 -4.87 28.12 11.23
C LEU A 565 -5.06 29.26 12.24
N PRO A 566 -4.34 30.39 12.17
CA PRO A 566 -4.49 31.49 13.13
C PRO A 566 -5.87 32.14 13.14
N HIS A 567 -6.67 31.92 12.08
CA HIS A 567 -7.99 32.51 11.87
C HIS A 567 -9.15 31.58 12.26
N LEU A 568 -8.87 30.32 12.63
CA LEU A 568 -9.87 29.38 13.15
C LEU A 568 -10.38 29.78 14.55
N ARG A 569 -9.55 30.48 15.33
CA ARG A 569 -9.93 31.00 16.65
C ARG A 569 -10.80 32.25 16.53
N MET A 570 -11.72 32.43 17.46
CA MET A 570 -12.56 33.64 17.53
C MET A 570 -11.70 34.89 17.73
N ASN A 571 -11.70 35.79 16.74
CA ASN A 571 -11.06 37.10 16.86
C ASN A 571 -11.96 38.07 17.64
N LYS A 572 -11.51 38.48 18.82
CA LYS A 572 -12.27 39.37 19.72
C LYS A 572 -12.49 40.77 19.12
N SER A 573 -11.68 41.20 18.15
CA SER A 573 -11.87 42.50 17.48
C SER A 573 -13.16 42.53 16.66
N PHE A 574 -13.65 41.38 16.18
CA PHE A 574 -14.88 41.26 15.37
C PHE A 574 -16.14 41.03 16.22
N VAL A 575 -16.03 41.02 17.55
CA VAL A 575 -17.15 40.80 18.46
C VAL A 575 -17.62 42.12 19.07
N HIS A 576 -18.81 42.57 18.68
CA HIS A 576 -19.43 43.76 19.24
C HIS A 576 -20.38 43.39 20.38
N THR A 577 -20.30 44.14 21.48
CA THR A 577 -21.24 43.98 22.60
C THR A 577 -22.16 45.19 22.66
N PHE A 578 -23.44 44.97 22.35
CA PHE A 578 -24.49 45.97 22.52
C PHE A 578 -25.06 45.84 23.94
N LYS A 579 -25.06 46.93 24.71
CA LYS A 579 -25.68 46.99 26.04
C LYS A 579 -26.88 47.92 26.01
N ALA A 580 -28.04 47.41 26.45
CA ALA A 580 -29.27 48.18 26.65
C ALA A 580 -29.82 47.88 28.04
N GLY A 581 -29.56 48.76 29.01
CA GLY A 581 -29.90 48.52 30.42
C GLY A 581 -29.17 47.30 30.99
N ASN A 582 -29.91 46.35 31.58
CA ASN A 582 -29.37 45.09 32.12
C ASN A 582 -29.16 44.01 31.05
N ILE A 583 -29.52 44.26 29.78
CA ILE A 583 -29.42 43.29 28.69
C ILE A 583 -28.16 43.60 27.88
N SER A 584 -27.24 42.64 27.82
CA SER A 584 -26.08 42.69 26.92
C SER A 584 -26.22 41.63 25.83
N LYS A 585 -26.22 42.02 24.56
CA LYS A 585 -26.17 41.12 23.41
C LYS A 585 -24.80 41.22 22.75
N LYS A 586 -24.11 40.08 22.63
CA LYS A 586 -22.87 39.98 21.85
C LYS A 586 -23.21 39.54 20.43
N VAL A 587 -22.67 40.24 19.45
CA VAL A 587 -22.78 39.92 18.02
C VAL A 587 -21.37 39.62 17.53
N ASP A 588 -21.18 38.42 17.00
CA ASP A 588 -19.92 37.96 16.43
C ASP A 588 -19.98 38.09 14.91
N ASN A 589 -19.41 39.18 14.39
CA ASN A 589 -19.35 39.41 12.94
C ASN A 589 -18.28 38.53 12.26
N GLY A 590 -17.33 38.00 13.03
CA GLY A 590 -16.27 37.13 12.53
C GLY A 590 -16.71 35.68 12.34
N ALA A 591 -17.93 35.32 12.74
CA ALA A 591 -18.39 33.94 12.63
C ALA A 591 -18.58 33.49 11.18
N THR A 592 -19.07 34.36 10.29
CA THR A 592 -19.17 34.06 8.85
C THR A 592 -17.80 33.77 8.25
N LEU A 593 -16.79 34.60 8.58
CA LEU A 593 -15.41 34.36 8.14
C LEU A 593 -14.90 32.99 8.63
N ARG A 594 -15.11 32.65 9.91
CA ARG A 594 -14.72 31.33 10.42
C ARG A 594 -15.40 30.20 9.66
N THR A 595 -16.72 30.29 9.42
CA THR A 595 -17.45 29.29 8.63
C THR A 595 -16.89 29.13 7.22
N MET A 596 -16.50 30.24 6.56
CA MET A 596 -15.84 30.18 5.25
C MET A 596 -14.50 29.46 5.36
N ILE A 597 -13.67 29.81 6.35
CA ILE A 597 -12.37 29.17 6.56
C ILE A 597 -12.52 27.66 6.83
N TYR A 598 -13.45 27.25 7.70
CA TYR A 598 -13.72 25.83 7.94
C TYR A 598 -14.20 25.11 6.66
N THR A 599 -15.07 25.75 5.87
CA THR A 599 -15.52 25.21 4.58
C THR A 599 -14.34 25.04 3.62
N THR A 600 -13.52 26.07 3.43
CA THR A 600 -12.32 26.02 2.57
C THR A 600 -11.33 24.97 3.06
N LEU A 601 -11.05 24.91 4.37
CA LEU A 601 -10.16 23.91 4.97
C LEU A 601 -10.65 22.48 4.72
N SER A 602 -11.96 22.24 4.70
CA SER A 602 -12.52 20.91 4.41
C SER A 602 -12.26 20.42 2.98
N ARG A 603 -12.02 21.36 2.05
CA ARG A 603 -11.80 21.09 0.63
C ARG A 603 -10.32 20.92 0.28
N LEU A 604 -9.41 21.41 1.13
CA LEU A 604 -7.97 21.23 0.94
C LEU A 604 -7.55 19.78 1.20
N ASP A 605 -6.57 19.34 0.44
CA ASP A 605 -5.87 18.07 0.53
C ASP A 605 -4.60 18.25 1.36
N ILE A 606 -4.74 18.07 2.67
CA ILE A 606 -3.70 18.33 3.66
C ILE A 606 -2.90 17.05 3.87
N THR A 607 -1.77 16.95 3.18
CA THR A 607 -0.96 15.73 3.16
C THR A 607 0.23 15.77 4.12
N LYS A 608 0.65 16.96 4.59
CA LYS A 608 1.83 17.08 5.46
C LYS A 608 1.48 16.69 6.90
N HIS A 609 2.04 15.58 7.39
CA HIS A 609 1.77 15.02 8.72
C HIS A 609 1.74 16.03 9.88
N LEU A 610 2.80 16.83 10.04
CA LEU A 610 2.85 17.83 11.12
C LEU A 610 1.71 18.86 11.02
N LEU A 611 1.34 19.24 9.80
CA LEU A 611 0.24 20.15 9.57
C LEU A 611 -1.11 19.48 9.85
N VAL A 612 -1.31 18.22 9.43
CA VAL A 612 -2.49 17.42 9.79
C VAL A 612 -2.70 17.43 11.29
N CYS A 613 -1.64 17.16 12.06
CA CYS A 613 -1.73 17.14 13.52
C CYS A 613 -2.07 18.54 14.09
N LYS A 614 -1.43 19.61 13.61
CA LYS A 614 -1.75 21.00 14.00
C LYS A 614 -3.20 21.39 13.68
N VAL A 615 -3.71 20.97 12.51
CA VAL A 615 -5.10 21.19 12.09
C VAL A 615 -6.02 20.49 13.09
N ILE A 616 -5.78 19.21 13.36
CA ILE A 616 -6.55 18.43 14.35
C ILE A 616 -6.57 19.12 15.72
N GLU A 617 -5.44 19.62 16.22
CA GLU A 617 -5.41 20.38 17.48
C GLU A 617 -6.33 21.61 17.42
N CYS A 618 -6.27 22.38 16.34
CA CYS A 618 -7.11 23.56 16.15
C CYS A 618 -8.61 23.20 16.05
N LEU A 619 -8.96 22.10 15.38
CA LEU A 619 -10.34 21.61 15.29
C LEU A 619 -10.89 21.27 16.67
N LEU A 620 -10.11 20.56 17.49
CA LEU A 620 -10.50 20.17 18.84
C LEU A 620 -10.63 21.35 19.82
N HIS A 621 -9.73 22.34 19.71
CA HIS A 621 -9.71 23.48 20.62
C HIS A 621 -10.76 24.54 20.26
N TYR A 622 -10.92 24.81 18.97
CA TYR A 622 -11.71 25.95 18.50
C TYR A 622 -12.99 25.51 17.80
N GLY A 623 -12.92 24.50 16.91
CA GLY A 623 -14.04 24.12 16.04
C GLY A 623 -15.13 23.35 16.76
N ILE A 624 -14.79 22.20 17.35
CA ILE A 624 -15.74 21.32 18.05
C ILE A 624 -16.34 22.01 19.28
N LYS A 625 -15.62 22.97 19.86
CA LYS A 625 -16.06 23.77 21.00
C LYS A 625 -16.68 25.12 20.58
N ASP A 626 -16.89 25.37 19.28
CA ASP A 626 -17.50 26.62 18.81
C ASP A 626 -18.98 26.70 19.21
N LYS A 627 -19.46 27.94 19.38
CA LYS A 627 -20.85 28.24 19.72
C LYS A 627 -21.80 27.99 18.56
N GLN A 628 -21.33 28.09 17.31
CA GLN A 628 -22.15 27.85 16.13
C GLN A 628 -22.19 26.38 15.75
N ASP A 629 -23.40 25.82 15.66
CA ASP A 629 -23.63 24.42 15.33
C ASP A 629 -22.99 24.03 13.98
N LEU A 630 -23.15 24.89 12.96
CA LEU A 630 -22.57 24.66 11.64
C LEU A 630 -21.04 24.53 11.66
N ILE A 631 -20.35 25.37 12.45
CA ILE A 631 -18.88 25.27 12.59
C ILE A 631 -18.49 23.96 13.26
N ARG A 632 -19.24 23.54 14.28
CA ARG A 632 -19.00 22.25 14.94
C ARG A 632 -19.18 21.08 13.98
N ASP A 633 -20.23 21.10 13.17
CA ASP A 633 -20.52 20.02 12.21
C ASP A 633 -19.44 19.92 11.13
N ILE A 634 -19.01 21.06 10.56
CA ILE A 634 -17.90 21.09 9.58
C ILE A 634 -16.60 20.62 10.24
N ALA A 635 -16.27 21.10 11.44
CA ALA A 635 -15.06 20.70 12.15
C ALA A 635 -15.02 19.19 12.45
N GLN A 636 -16.17 18.58 12.80
CA GLN A 636 -16.28 17.13 12.98
C GLN A 636 -16.07 16.38 11.67
N SER A 637 -16.61 16.89 10.55
CA SER A 637 -16.40 16.30 9.23
C SER A 637 -14.94 16.34 8.82
N ILE A 638 -14.23 17.45 9.06
CA ILE A 638 -12.79 17.57 8.77
C ILE A 638 -12.00 16.62 9.66
N LEU A 639 -12.29 16.59 10.97
CA LEU A 639 -11.61 15.70 11.90
C LEU A 639 -11.76 14.23 11.46
N LYS A 640 -12.98 13.84 11.08
CA LYS A 640 -13.25 12.49 10.57
C LYS A 640 -12.46 12.22 9.28
N LYS A 641 -12.48 13.13 8.30
CA LYS A 641 -11.71 13.00 7.05
C LYS A 641 -10.23 12.76 7.34
N LEU A 642 -9.62 13.63 8.15
CA LEU A 642 -8.19 13.55 8.47
C LEU A 642 -7.83 12.27 9.25
N LEU A 643 -8.70 11.81 10.15
CA LEU A 643 -8.48 10.54 10.84
C LEU A 643 -8.71 9.33 9.93
N ASP A 644 -9.72 9.34 9.06
CA ASP A 644 -9.92 8.28 8.06
C ASP A 644 -8.69 8.12 7.15
N GLU A 645 -8.03 9.23 6.80
CA GLU A 645 -6.88 9.27 5.89
C GLU A 645 -5.53 9.01 6.61
N HIS A 646 -5.30 9.60 7.79
CA HIS A 646 -3.96 9.67 8.43
C HIS A 646 -3.87 9.00 9.80
N TYR A 647 -4.91 8.34 10.29
CA TYR A 647 -4.92 7.78 11.65
C TYR A 647 -3.74 6.84 11.95
N GLU A 648 -3.41 5.93 11.02
CA GLU A 648 -2.32 4.97 11.22
C GLU A 648 -0.95 5.68 11.31
N GLU A 649 -0.72 6.70 10.48
CA GLU A 649 0.50 7.51 10.50
C GLU A 649 0.63 8.30 11.82
N ILE A 650 -0.49 8.88 12.28
CA ILE A 650 -0.57 9.58 13.56
C ILE A 650 -0.28 8.62 14.71
N LEU A 651 -0.86 7.42 14.70
CA LEU A 651 -0.62 6.45 15.76
C LEU A 651 0.84 6.00 15.78
N ALA A 652 1.46 5.83 14.61
CA ALA A 652 2.85 5.41 14.45
C ALA A 652 3.87 6.49 14.85
N LEU A 653 3.60 7.75 14.51
CA LEU A 653 4.53 8.84 14.76
C LEU A 653 4.31 9.52 16.11
N GLU A 654 3.06 9.61 16.55
CA GLU A 654 2.60 10.47 17.65
C GLU A 654 1.80 9.71 18.71
N THR A 655 2.07 8.42 18.93
CA THR A 655 1.32 7.57 19.88
C THR A 655 1.10 8.22 21.25
N THR A 656 2.14 8.88 21.77
CA THR A 656 2.10 9.56 23.07
C THR A 656 1.21 10.80 23.04
N TRP A 657 1.33 11.63 22.00
CA TRP A 657 0.49 12.81 21.82
C TRP A 657 -0.97 12.40 21.60
N TYR A 658 -1.23 11.42 20.73
CA TYR A 658 -2.57 10.89 20.48
C TYR A 658 -3.24 10.41 21.78
N SER A 659 -2.54 9.57 22.54
CA SER A 659 -3.09 8.95 23.75
C SER A 659 -3.25 9.93 24.92
N LYS A 660 -2.31 10.87 25.11
CA LYS A 660 -2.33 11.78 26.26
C LYS A 660 -3.06 13.09 25.99
N TYR A 661 -3.23 13.47 24.73
CA TYR A 661 -3.79 14.77 24.36
C TYR A 661 -5.08 14.62 23.56
N LEU A 662 -5.05 13.86 22.47
CA LEU A 662 -6.20 13.75 21.56
C LEU A 662 -7.37 13.01 22.21
N VAL A 663 -7.10 11.83 22.77
CA VAL A 663 -8.13 10.94 23.35
C VAL A 663 -8.90 11.60 24.50
N PRO A 664 -8.24 12.25 25.50
CA PRO A 664 -8.97 12.96 26.55
C PRO A 664 -9.88 14.07 26.00
N ILE A 665 -9.41 14.84 25.01
CA ILE A 665 -10.20 15.95 24.46
C ILE A 665 -11.41 15.42 23.69
N ILE A 666 -11.26 14.36 22.90
CA ILE A 666 -12.36 13.69 22.20
C ILE A 666 -13.38 13.14 23.21
N ALA A 667 -12.93 12.51 24.29
CA ALA A 667 -13.80 11.97 25.34
C ALA A 667 -14.60 13.06 26.10
N GLU A 668 -13.99 14.22 26.33
CA GLU A 668 -14.64 15.35 27.01
C GLU A 668 -15.57 16.16 26.08
N SER A 669 -15.25 16.24 24.79
CA SER A 669 -16.11 16.89 23.81
C SER A 669 -17.34 16.02 23.60
N THR A 670 -18.55 16.54 23.79
CA THR A 670 -19.84 15.87 23.59
C THR A 670 -20.14 15.56 22.11
N LEU A 671 -19.13 15.13 21.36
CA LEU A 671 -19.28 14.36 20.14
C LEU A 671 -20.19 13.17 20.45
N PRO A 672 -20.86 12.56 19.46
CA PRO A 672 -21.48 11.25 19.66
C PRO A 672 -20.40 10.26 20.12
N THR A 673 -20.18 10.17 21.43
CA THR A 673 -18.94 9.72 22.08
C THR A 673 -18.71 8.22 21.98
N ASN A 674 -19.65 7.50 21.36
CA ASN A 674 -19.57 6.06 21.17
C ASN A 674 -19.10 5.62 19.78
N ASN A 675 -18.80 6.55 18.84
CA ASN A 675 -18.35 6.20 17.49
C ASN A 675 -16.90 6.61 17.15
N PHE A 676 -16.37 7.73 17.67
CA PHE A 676 -15.03 8.19 17.28
C PHE A 676 -13.92 7.36 17.93
N LEU A 677 -13.93 7.18 19.25
CA LEU A 677 -12.91 6.37 19.95
C LEU A 677 -13.02 4.87 19.65
N THR A 678 -14.15 4.42 19.11
CA THR A 678 -14.35 3.07 18.59
C THR A 678 -13.87 2.93 17.15
N ALA A 679 -13.98 3.98 16.33
CA ALA A 679 -13.45 3.99 14.97
C ALA A 679 -11.93 4.20 14.92
N TYR A 680 -11.40 4.98 15.87
CA TYR A 680 -9.99 5.34 16.01
C TYR A 680 -9.55 5.12 17.48
N PRO A 681 -9.36 3.87 17.91
CA PRO A 681 -9.02 3.57 19.30
C PRO A 681 -7.58 3.99 19.64
N PRO A 682 -7.29 4.44 20.88
CA PRO A 682 -5.90 4.60 21.30
C PRO A 682 -5.19 3.25 21.33
N PHE A 683 -3.86 3.29 21.24
CA PHE A 683 -3.04 2.10 21.45
C PHE A 683 -3.20 1.60 22.89
N THR A 684 -3.80 0.41 23.06
CA THR A 684 -3.79 -0.30 24.33
C THR A 684 -2.52 -1.12 24.41
N PHE A 685 -1.58 -0.71 25.26
CA PHE A 685 -0.49 -1.61 25.66
C PHE A 685 -1.11 -2.84 26.33
N HIS A 686 -1.24 -3.94 25.59
CA HIS A 686 -1.25 -5.25 26.22
C HIS A 686 0.17 -5.45 26.75
N THR A 687 0.39 -4.97 27.98
CA THR A 687 1.49 -5.46 28.79
C THR A 687 1.22 -6.94 28.98
N VAL A 688 1.84 -7.75 28.14
CA VAL A 688 2.01 -9.17 28.45
C VAL A 688 2.93 -9.15 29.65
N ASP A 689 2.35 -9.23 30.85
CA ASP A 689 3.10 -9.48 32.07
C ASP A 689 4.01 -10.68 31.78
N SER A 690 5.31 -10.41 31.81
CA SER A 690 6.41 -11.31 31.48
C SER A 690 6.45 -12.56 32.34
#